data_AF-A0AAU8V784-F1
#
_entry.id   AF-A0AAU8V784-F1
#
_cell.length_a   1.000
_cell.length_b   1.000
_cell.length_c   1.000
_cell.angle_alpha   90.00
_cell.angle_beta   90.00
_cell.angle_gamma   90.00
#
_symmetry.space_group_name_H-M   'P 1'
#
loop_
_entity.id
_entity.type
_entity.pdbx_description
1 polymer ?
#
loop_
_entity_poly.entity_id
_entity_poly.type
_entity_poly.pdbx_seq_one_letter_code
_entity_poly.pdbx_strand_id
1 'polypeptide(L)'
;MRNISTAVVMLWLLAFCYSCRSADHFMSNELNPEATLQNNNPPNVFELLQIGSSNYERTRLRQVQLKFDHTTTGYYLPADKSLKLTLENTLPASDGAMPSVVIGTRVKDGSNVVEIPLKVGENIIAPTQHKGGIIYLRYVSEKGNTTGKVKITLDPASGYINHPYYELGTTNITDFKNQVAQSTIQDVMFKSKDIIVVVNKDKVEKYLMPDAYKGYPVSIPNWLTAFDGILDAEIQISGLSANDPNPLHQPMSNGVKYLMTQVGTGYMYATDWGTGFNGNDEAAMDRLLMENNLINNGWGISHEIGHQNQQGAYKPTEYTETTVNFYTFASVRHFQGSNWQKWTENIWVDKFHNDWFKRSNRDYWSADIGTVYQNVNESRLFFLEQLRVLFGDDLIKTLHRITREEKESGGDNEARKFYFLQKIVQISGYDLRNLYSKWGLVLDSYYQQKLDSMINNGNYLTPPCNDNLYLVTPFSKPCPDLTLPLPLKGINTSSPQPDLMPANQLASKNQYCDYSTKTGIFTDPRDGKSYAYKKYGNSEWFMQNLNWDGYDGVNENTRNTIGIANPNDPTGVIYGRYYPTNKATQAQTWCPAGWNAASEANWTSLFNAITSEYQVSSALLGSVMKCGEDRDNKSDGLWAMGRGKIDNLKANQVGFNALPAGVINSGTMEYDANDNPGTKASFHMPEGTWYHQVLTNGSDSWAKTNRNSVHNASIRCVRPAQ
;
A
#
# COMPACT_ATOMS: atom_id res chain seq x y z
N MET A 1 70.96 -4.82 49.11
CA MET A 1 71.90 -3.94 48.38
C MET A 1 71.12 -3.26 47.25
N ARG A 2 71.18 -1.93 47.22
CA ARG A 2 70.69 -0.98 46.18
C ARG A 2 71.24 -1.37 44.78
N ASN A 3 70.64 -1.15 43.59
CA ASN A 3 70.05 0.05 42.95
C ASN A 3 69.52 -0.38 41.54
N ILE A 4 68.34 0.07 41.06
CA ILE A 4 68.05 1.20 40.12
C ILE A 4 68.13 0.88 38.59
N SER A 5 66.94 0.86 37.97
CA SER A 5 66.42 1.56 36.75
C SER A 5 66.89 1.34 35.28
N THR A 6 65.84 1.33 34.40
CA THR A 6 65.64 2.06 33.11
C THR A 6 66.21 1.60 31.76
N ALA A 7 65.28 1.60 30.78
CA ALA A 7 65.39 2.02 29.35
C ALA A 7 66.18 1.11 28.36
N VAL A 8 65.60 0.48 27.32
CA VAL A 8 64.85 0.92 26.09
C VAL A 8 65.75 0.86 24.83
N VAL A 9 65.16 0.32 23.74
CA VAL A 9 65.64 0.16 22.32
C VAL A 9 66.83 -0.82 22.13
N MET A 10 66.97 -1.68 21.12
CA MET A 10 66.53 -1.68 19.71
C MET A 10 66.87 -3.06 19.13
N LEU A 11 65.98 -3.71 18.37
CA LEU A 11 66.39 -4.70 17.36
C LEU A 11 65.33 -4.87 16.28
N TRP A 12 65.78 -4.63 15.05
CA TRP A 12 65.06 -4.71 13.78
C TRP A 12 65.28 -6.08 13.12
N LEU A 13 64.34 -6.42 12.22
CA LEU A 13 64.40 -7.34 11.07
C LEU A 13 64.19 -8.86 11.32
N LEU A 14 63.03 -9.36 10.90
CA LEU A 14 62.89 -10.01 9.58
C LEU A 14 61.41 -10.26 9.22
N ALA A 15 61.08 -9.88 7.99
CA ALA A 15 59.76 -9.94 7.36
C ALA A 15 59.39 -11.35 6.88
N PHE A 16 58.09 -11.65 6.75
CA PHE A 16 57.42 -11.90 5.45
C PHE A 16 55.90 -12.12 5.62
N CYS A 17 55.15 -11.27 4.91
CA CYS A 17 53.81 -11.39 4.33
C CYS A 17 52.85 -12.51 4.79
N TYR A 18 51.66 -12.11 5.26
CA TYR A 18 50.41 -12.45 4.56
C TYR A 18 49.38 -11.33 4.77
N SER A 19 48.78 -10.94 3.66
CA SER A 19 48.15 -9.67 3.38
C SER A 19 46.62 -9.70 3.53
N CYS A 20 46.10 -8.59 4.08
CA CYS A 20 44.84 -7.91 3.76
C CYS A 20 43.54 -8.74 3.72
N ARG A 21 42.79 -8.69 4.83
CA ARG A 21 41.33 -8.50 4.79
C ARG A 21 41.07 -7.03 5.15
N SER A 22 40.57 -6.27 4.19
CA SER A 22 40.08 -4.90 4.37
C SER A 22 38.82 -4.92 5.24
N ALA A 23 38.99 -4.66 6.53
CA ALA A 23 37.93 -4.23 7.43
C ALA A 23 38.23 -2.77 7.77
N ASP A 24 37.78 -1.84 6.95
CA ASP A 24 37.86 -0.40 7.23
C ASP A 24 36.72 0.33 6.50
N HIS A 25 35.59 0.49 7.21
CA HIS A 25 34.94 1.80 7.38
C HIS A 25 33.78 1.66 8.39
N PHE A 26 34.13 1.39 9.64
CA PHE A 26 33.29 1.72 10.80
C PHE A 26 34.23 2.19 11.90
N MET A 27 34.76 3.41 11.74
CA MET A 27 35.46 4.11 12.81
C MET A 27 34.49 5.13 13.42
N SER A 28 34.13 4.84 14.66
CA SER A 28 34.07 5.78 15.79
C SER A 28 33.63 7.21 15.46
N ASN A 29 32.34 7.50 15.64
CA ASN A 29 31.98 8.82 16.13
C ASN A 29 32.36 8.87 17.61
N GLU A 30 33.39 9.64 17.92
CA GLU A 30 33.73 10.04 19.28
C GLU A 30 32.49 10.64 19.94
N LEU A 31 32.07 10.04 21.05
CA LEU A 31 31.06 10.56 21.95
C LEU A 31 31.54 11.93 22.44
N ASN A 32 30.87 12.99 22.02
CA ASN A 32 31.11 14.35 22.48
C ASN A 32 30.85 14.41 24.00
N PRO A 33 31.87 14.56 24.87
CA PRO A 33 31.70 14.44 26.30
C PRO A 33 31.44 15.82 26.90
N GLU A 34 30.35 16.50 26.51
CA GLU A 34 29.91 17.73 27.18
C GLU A 34 28.46 18.10 26.82
N ALA A 35 27.53 17.14 26.91
CA ALA A 35 26.12 17.45 27.08
C ALA A 35 25.86 17.64 28.58
N THR A 36 25.53 18.87 28.97
CA THR A 36 25.10 19.20 30.34
C THR A 36 23.82 18.42 30.66
N LEU A 37 23.97 17.36 31.46
CA LEU A 37 22.89 16.49 31.94
C LEU A 37 21.86 17.33 32.73
N GLN A 38 20.69 17.58 32.15
CA GLN A 38 19.58 18.29 32.81
C GLN A 38 18.74 17.36 33.68
N ASN A 39 18.21 17.94 34.76
CA ASN A 39 17.40 17.30 35.80
C ASN A 39 16.10 16.67 35.24
N ASN A 40 15.78 15.46 35.70
CA ASN A 40 14.97 14.39 35.07
C ASN A 40 13.44 14.59 34.90
N ASN A 41 12.90 15.81 34.87
CA ASN A 41 11.47 16.00 34.60
C ASN A 41 11.21 16.35 33.12
N PRO A 42 10.22 15.74 32.46
CA PRO A 42 9.83 16.16 31.12
C PRO A 42 9.43 17.64 31.10
N PRO A 43 9.59 18.34 29.96
CA PRO A 43 9.13 19.73 29.85
C PRO A 43 7.60 19.80 29.90
N ASN A 44 7.06 20.84 30.52
CA ASN A 44 5.62 21.13 30.47
C ASN A 44 5.23 22.03 29.29
N VAL A 45 6.21 22.51 28.52
CA VAL A 45 6.02 23.33 27.30
C VAL A 45 6.56 22.57 26.10
N PHE A 46 5.74 22.42 25.07
CA PHE A 46 6.06 21.72 23.83
C PHE A 46 5.93 22.66 22.65
N GLU A 47 7.03 22.87 21.93
CA GLU A 47 7.02 23.54 20.63
C GLU A 47 6.90 22.48 19.54
N LEU A 48 5.75 22.45 18.86
CA LEU A 48 5.49 21.46 17.82
C LEU A 48 5.56 22.13 16.45
N LEU A 49 6.38 21.53 15.59
CA LEU A 49 6.33 21.76 14.15
C LEU A 49 5.32 20.77 13.56
N GLN A 50 4.48 21.25 12.64
CA GLN A 50 3.65 20.37 11.83
C GLN A 50 4.55 19.43 11.03
N ILE A 51 4.24 18.14 10.99
CA ILE A 51 4.97 17.14 10.18
C ILE A 51 4.06 16.52 9.11
N GLY A 52 4.63 15.81 8.14
CA GLY A 52 3.84 14.98 7.23
C GLY A 52 3.17 13.87 8.05
N SER A 53 1.88 13.62 7.83
CA SER A 53 1.19 12.55 8.55
C SER A 53 1.76 11.17 8.21
N SER A 54 1.52 10.20 9.08
CA SER A 54 1.79 8.80 8.79
C SER A 54 1.12 8.31 7.49
N ASN A 55 -0.07 8.83 7.17
CA ASN A 55 -0.78 8.51 5.94
C ASN A 55 -0.18 9.19 4.72
N TYR A 56 0.31 10.43 4.85
CA TYR A 56 1.12 11.09 3.83
C TYR A 56 2.38 10.27 3.52
N GLU A 57 3.13 9.83 4.55
CA GLU A 57 4.34 9.02 4.37
C GLU A 57 4.05 7.64 3.77
N ARG A 58 3.03 6.93 4.28
CA ARG A 58 2.55 5.66 3.71
C ARG A 58 2.23 5.81 2.22
N THR A 59 1.55 6.89 1.87
CA THR A 59 1.23 7.25 0.48
C THR A 59 2.51 7.56 -0.30
N ARG A 60 3.39 8.45 0.15
CA ARG A 60 4.63 8.79 -0.56
C ARG A 60 5.51 7.56 -0.81
N LEU A 61 5.64 6.69 0.20
CA LEU A 61 6.49 5.50 0.16
C LEU A 61 5.82 4.29 -0.50
N ARG A 62 4.55 4.39 -0.89
CA ARG A 62 3.72 3.31 -1.48
C ARG A 62 3.53 2.09 -0.56
N GLN A 63 3.61 2.31 0.75
CA GLN A 63 3.55 1.26 1.75
C GLN A 63 2.09 0.95 2.13
N VAL A 64 1.84 -0.24 2.70
CA VAL A 64 0.48 -0.68 3.00
C VAL A 64 -0.05 -0.20 4.36
N GLN A 65 0.81 -0.02 5.36
CA GLN A 65 0.41 0.31 6.74
C GLN A 65 0.94 1.68 7.21
N LEU A 66 0.16 2.30 8.11
CA LEU A 66 0.52 3.50 8.86
C LEU A 66 1.62 3.19 9.89
N LYS A 67 2.52 4.16 10.11
CA LYS A 67 3.50 4.22 11.19
C LYS A 67 3.03 5.16 12.31
N PHE A 68 3.83 5.33 13.36
CA PHE A 68 3.50 6.16 14.50
C PHE A 68 4.00 7.60 14.30
N ASP A 69 3.09 8.57 14.18
CA ASP A 69 3.40 9.99 13.95
C ASP A 69 3.09 10.88 15.17
N HIS A 70 3.15 10.30 16.38
CA HIS A 70 2.83 11.03 17.61
C HIS A 70 4.11 11.46 18.34
N THR A 71 4.09 12.68 18.86
CA THR A 71 5.16 13.25 19.68
C THR A 71 5.00 12.79 21.13
N THR A 72 6.05 12.22 21.70
CA THR A 72 6.12 11.76 23.09
C THR A 72 6.19 12.94 24.07
N THR A 73 5.42 12.92 25.15
CA THR A 73 5.46 13.99 26.18
C THR A 73 6.22 13.63 27.45
N GLY A 74 6.42 12.34 27.73
CA GLY A 74 6.96 11.86 29.01
C GLY A 74 5.95 11.88 30.17
N TYR A 75 4.67 12.11 29.91
CA TYR A 75 3.61 12.13 30.92
C TYR A 75 2.56 11.05 30.70
N TYR A 76 1.91 10.66 31.79
CA TYR A 76 0.78 9.73 31.84
C TYR A 76 -0.40 10.40 32.54
N LEU A 77 -1.61 10.19 32.02
CA LEU A 77 -2.85 10.66 32.62
C LEU A 77 -3.59 9.49 33.28
N PRO A 78 -3.79 9.48 34.61
CA PRO A 78 -4.64 8.50 35.27
C PRO A 78 -6.10 8.62 34.83
N ALA A 79 -6.83 7.50 34.81
CA ALA A 79 -8.19 7.40 34.27
C ALA A 79 -9.21 8.31 34.98
N ASP A 80 -8.98 8.68 36.23
CA ASP A 80 -9.86 9.51 37.06
C ASP A 80 -9.48 11.01 37.07
N LYS A 81 -8.47 11.41 36.30
CA LYS A 81 -7.91 12.78 36.31
C LYS A 81 -8.21 13.55 35.04
N SER A 82 -8.36 14.87 35.15
CA SER A 82 -8.45 15.76 33.99
C SER A 82 -7.08 16.23 33.53
N LEU A 83 -6.95 16.48 32.23
CA LEU A 83 -5.81 17.16 31.64
C LEU A 83 -6.23 18.58 31.22
N LYS A 84 -5.48 19.57 31.70
CA LYS A 84 -5.64 20.97 31.29
C LYS A 84 -4.38 21.43 30.57
N LEU A 85 -4.58 22.09 29.44
CA LEU A 85 -3.49 22.62 28.62
C LEU A 85 -3.91 23.89 27.88
N THR A 86 -2.94 24.69 27.50
CA THR A 86 -3.14 25.88 26.66
C THR A 86 -2.43 25.68 25.33
N LEU A 87 -3.10 26.03 24.24
CA LEU A 87 -2.52 26.05 22.90
C LEU A 87 -2.36 27.49 22.40
N GLU A 88 -1.14 27.83 22.03
CA GLU A 88 -0.79 29.04 21.30
C GLU A 88 -0.47 28.68 19.85
N ASN A 89 -1.18 29.28 18.89
CA ASN A 89 -0.87 29.11 17.47
C ASN A 89 0.20 30.12 17.05
N THR A 90 1.47 29.70 17.03
CA THR A 90 2.60 30.59 16.77
C THR A 90 2.83 30.82 15.28
N LEU A 91 2.43 29.87 14.43
CA LEU A 91 2.37 30.01 12.97
C LEU A 91 1.23 29.14 12.42
N PRO A 92 0.16 29.71 11.85
CA PRO A 92 -0.94 28.94 11.30
C PRO A 92 -0.50 28.01 10.16
N ALA A 93 -1.00 26.77 10.17
CA ALA A 93 -0.80 25.84 9.07
C ALA A 93 -1.58 26.27 7.83
N SER A 94 -0.96 26.16 6.65
CA SER A 94 -1.57 26.51 5.36
C SER A 94 -2.76 25.63 4.97
N ASP A 95 -2.84 24.42 5.52
CA ASP A 95 -3.96 23.49 5.36
C ASP A 95 -5.03 23.62 6.46
N GLY A 96 -4.86 24.57 7.38
CA GLY A 96 -5.79 24.80 8.49
C GLY A 96 -5.78 23.73 9.57
N ALA A 97 -4.80 22.81 9.56
CA ALA A 97 -4.71 21.77 10.57
C ALA A 97 -4.50 22.37 11.98
N MET A 98 -5.12 21.73 12.97
CA MET A 98 -4.92 22.00 14.40
C MET A 98 -4.38 20.73 15.06
N PRO A 99 -3.51 20.84 16.07
CA PRO A 99 -2.99 19.68 16.76
C PRO A 99 -4.07 19.01 17.61
N SER A 100 -3.83 17.75 17.94
CA SER A 100 -4.62 16.96 18.88
C SER A 100 -3.76 16.51 20.06
N VAL A 101 -4.43 16.28 21.20
CA VAL A 101 -3.87 15.45 22.27
C VAL A 101 -4.35 14.03 22.08
N VAL A 102 -3.44 13.06 22.24
CA VAL A 102 -3.75 11.64 22.16
C VAL A 102 -3.46 11.02 23.52
N ILE A 103 -4.44 10.33 24.11
CA ILE A 103 -4.30 9.64 25.41
C ILE A 103 -4.46 8.15 25.17
N GLY A 104 -3.42 7.39 25.51
CA GLY A 104 -3.29 5.97 25.21
C GLY A 104 -2.35 5.70 24.03
N THR A 105 -1.76 4.51 24.03
CA THR A 105 -0.79 4.05 23.03
C THR A 105 -1.50 3.27 21.94
N ARG A 106 -1.37 3.70 20.68
CA ARG A 106 -1.86 2.96 19.50
C ARG A 106 -1.36 1.51 19.51
N VAL A 107 -2.08 0.61 18.86
CA VAL A 107 -1.85 -0.86 18.89
C VAL A 107 -2.14 -1.50 20.25
N LYS A 108 -1.48 -1.04 21.32
CA LYS A 108 -1.63 -1.58 22.68
C LYS A 108 -3.02 -1.36 23.28
N ASP A 109 -3.49 -0.11 23.27
CA ASP A 109 -4.76 0.27 23.89
C ASP A 109 -5.94 0.18 22.90
N GLY A 110 -5.65 -0.04 21.61
CA GLY A 110 -6.63 -0.27 20.56
C GLY A 110 -7.71 0.82 20.51
N SER A 111 -8.97 0.42 20.65
CA SER A 111 -10.12 1.33 20.64
C SER A 111 -10.24 2.21 21.90
N ASN A 112 -9.41 2.00 22.93
CA ASN A 112 -9.38 2.86 24.11
C ASN A 112 -8.52 4.12 23.92
N VAL A 113 -7.73 4.20 22.84
CA VAL A 113 -6.99 5.42 22.49
C VAL A 113 -8.00 6.51 22.10
N VAL A 114 -7.86 7.68 22.70
CA VAL A 114 -8.66 8.85 22.35
C VAL A 114 -7.78 9.92 21.76
N GLU A 115 -8.21 10.48 20.63
CA GLU A 115 -7.58 11.62 19.97
C GLU A 115 -8.55 12.79 20.00
N ILE A 116 -8.16 13.88 20.66
CA ILE A 116 -9.01 15.03 20.93
C ILE A 116 -8.39 16.26 20.24
N PRO A 117 -9.03 16.82 19.20
CA PRO A 117 -8.58 18.05 18.57
C PRO A 117 -8.54 19.21 19.57
N LEU A 118 -7.49 20.03 19.51
CA LEU A 118 -7.31 21.19 20.37
C LEU A 118 -7.78 22.48 19.68
N LYS A 119 -8.32 23.41 20.47
CA LYS A 119 -8.60 24.79 20.04
C LYS A 119 -7.54 25.74 20.58
N VAL A 120 -7.39 26.90 19.93
CA VAL A 120 -6.54 27.98 20.45
C VAL A 120 -7.05 28.44 21.82
N GLY A 121 -6.12 28.67 22.75
CA GLY A 121 -6.41 29.01 24.14
C GLY A 121 -6.52 27.77 25.03
N GLU A 122 -7.35 27.88 26.08
CA GLU A 122 -7.49 26.85 27.10
C GLU A 122 -8.30 25.64 26.60
N ASN A 123 -7.80 24.43 26.91
CA ASN A 123 -8.45 23.15 26.67
C ASN A 123 -8.49 22.35 27.98
N ILE A 124 -9.64 21.76 28.28
CA ILE A 124 -9.84 20.88 29.43
C ILE A 124 -10.39 19.56 28.90
N ILE A 125 -9.64 18.48 29.13
CA ILE A 125 -10.03 17.12 28.83
C ILE A 125 -10.50 16.49 30.15
N ALA A 126 -11.79 16.18 30.23
CA ALA A 126 -12.41 15.60 31.42
C ALA A 126 -12.14 14.08 31.54
N PRO A 127 -12.16 13.51 32.75
CA PRO A 127 -11.97 12.06 32.98
C PRO A 127 -12.90 11.18 32.13
N THR A 128 -14.13 11.63 31.87
CA THR A 128 -15.12 10.89 31.07
C THR A 128 -14.76 10.78 29.58
N GLN A 129 -13.77 11.55 29.11
CA GLN A 129 -13.34 11.59 27.71
C GLN A 129 -12.18 10.65 27.40
N HIS A 130 -11.59 9.98 28.40
CA HIS A 130 -10.48 9.04 28.21
C HIS A 130 -10.57 7.83 29.15
N LYS A 131 -9.69 6.85 28.93
CA LYS A 131 -9.51 5.70 29.82
C LYS A 131 -8.21 5.75 30.65
N GLY A 132 -7.48 6.85 30.53
CA GLY A 132 -6.13 7.00 31.06
C GLY A 132 -5.11 6.41 30.09
N GLY A 133 -3.85 6.79 30.24
CA GLY A 133 -2.80 6.37 29.31
C GLY A 133 -1.67 7.39 29.19
N ILE A 134 -0.65 7.01 28.43
CA ILE A 134 0.45 7.91 28.05
C ILE A 134 -0.13 9.07 27.23
N ILE A 135 0.34 10.28 27.51
CA ILE A 135 -0.06 11.49 26.78
C ILE A 135 0.90 11.66 25.59
N TYR A 136 0.35 11.79 24.40
CA TYR A 136 1.06 12.18 23.20
C TYR A 136 0.44 13.44 22.61
N LEU A 137 1.21 14.14 21.78
CA LEU A 137 0.73 15.26 20.98
C LEU A 137 0.86 14.90 19.50
N ARG A 138 -0.08 15.33 18.67
CA ARG A 138 -0.05 15.04 17.23
C ARG A 138 -0.40 16.29 16.44
N TYR A 139 0.51 16.70 15.55
CA TYR A 139 0.32 17.87 14.68
C TYR A 139 0.82 17.54 13.28
N VAL A 140 -0.09 17.22 12.38
CA VAL A 140 0.26 16.62 11.08
C VAL A 140 -0.42 17.31 9.90
N SER A 141 0.15 17.15 8.71
CA SER A 141 -0.46 17.48 7.42
C SER A 141 -0.69 16.20 6.62
N GLU A 142 -1.95 15.96 6.21
CA GLU A 142 -2.29 14.85 5.32
C GLU A 142 -1.80 15.06 3.88
N LYS A 143 -1.42 16.30 3.53
CA LYS A 143 -0.92 16.67 2.19
C LYS A 143 0.60 16.86 2.16
N GLY A 144 1.27 16.78 3.31
CA GLY A 144 2.71 17.01 3.44
C GLY A 144 3.14 18.48 3.46
N ASN A 145 2.21 19.43 3.53
CA ASN A 145 2.52 20.86 3.59
C ASN A 145 2.77 21.29 5.04
N THR A 146 4.00 21.11 5.51
CA THR A 146 4.40 21.27 6.92
C THR A 146 4.78 22.71 7.27
N THR A 147 3.80 23.61 7.35
CA THR A 147 4.04 25.05 7.59
C THR A 147 3.69 25.50 9.00
N GLY A 148 2.81 24.76 9.68
CA GLY A 148 2.31 25.15 10.97
C GLY A 148 3.32 25.01 12.12
N LYS A 149 3.22 25.91 13.10
CA LYS A 149 3.92 25.83 14.39
C LYS A 149 2.98 26.18 15.52
N VAL A 150 3.05 25.43 16.61
CA VAL A 150 2.24 25.67 17.81
C VAL A 150 3.11 25.53 19.04
N LYS A 151 2.69 26.19 20.12
CA LYS A 151 3.21 25.98 21.45
C LYS A 151 2.09 25.46 22.33
N ILE A 152 2.32 24.32 22.98
CA ILE A 152 1.39 23.70 23.91
C ILE A 152 2.00 23.74 25.30
N THR A 153 1.25 24.25 26.28
CA THR A 153 1.68 24.27 27.68
C THR A 153 0.71 23.45 28.52
N LEU A 154 1.21 22.38 29.13
CA LEU A 154 0.45 21.59 30.10
C LEU A 154 0.38 22.35 31.42
N ASP A 155 -0.81 22.43 32.00
CA ASP A 155 -1.04 23.08 33.29
C ASP A 155 -0.50 22.18 34.41
N PRO A 156 0.49 22.60 35.21
CA PRO A 156 1.04 21.80 36.31
C PRO A 156 0.03 21.41 37.39
N ALA A 157 -1.11 22.09 37.47
CA ALA A 157 -2.22 21.71 38.35
C ALA A 157 -3.08 20.56 37.80
N SER A 158 -2.83 20.11 36.56
CA SER A 158 -3.47 18.92 35.98
C SER A 158 -3.06 17.65 36.70
N GLY A 159 -3.90 16.62 36.65
CA GLY A 159 -3.61 15.36 37.32
C GLY A 159 -2.69 14.41 36.54
N TYR A 160 -1.90 14.91 35.58
CA TYR A 160 -0.90 14.06 34.91
C TYR A 160 0.30 13.81 35.82
N ILE A 161 0.99 12.70 35.59
CA ILE A 161 2.16 12.27 36.35
C ILE A 161 3.31 11.90 35.40
N ASN A 162 4.55 11.92 35.90
CA ASN A 162 5.72 11.52 35.13
C ASN A 162 5.61 10.04 34.71
N HIS A 163 5.83 9.77 33.42
CA HIS A 163 5.86 8.43 32.85
C HIS A 163 7.30 7.91 32.76
N PRO A 164 7.59 6.66 33.19
CA PRO A 164 8.92 6.07 33.05
C PRO A 164 9.35 5.98 31.59
N TYR A 165 10.42 6.68 31.23
CA TYR A 165 10.87 6.81 29.85
C TYR A 165 12.39 6.80 29.74
N TYR A 166 12.90 6.12 28.71
CA TYR A 166 14.31 6.11 28.36
C TYR A 166 14.53 6.52 26.91
N GLU A 167 15.33 7.56 26.69
CA GLU A 167 15.80 7.99 25.37
C GLU A 167 17.28 7.71 25.20
N LEU A 168 17.62 6.97 24.14
CA LEU A 168 18.99 6.63 23.80
C LEU A 168 19.85 7.91 23.68
N GLY A 169 20.98 7.93 24.37
CA GLY A 169 21.92 9.06 24.37
C GLY A 169 21.47 10.28 25.18
N THR A 170 20.26 10.29 25.76
CA THR A 170 19.72 11.43 26.52
C THR A 170 19.44 11.07 27.97
N THR A 171 18.76 9.95 28.24
CA THR A 171 18.36 9.57 29.60
C THR A 171 19.50 8.86 30.34
N ASN A 172 19.79 9.28 31.57
CA ASN A 172 20.71 8.57 32.45
C ASN A 172 20.11 7.22 32.90
N ILE A 173 20.87 6.13 32.77
CA ILE A 173 20.38 4.78 33.07
C ILE A 173 19.99 4.59 34.54
N THR A 174 20.74 5.16 35.47
CA THR A 174 20.47 5.05 36.91
C THR A 174 19.18 5.78 37.26
N ASP A 175 18.99 6.97 36.71
CA ASP A 175 17.78 7.76 36.92
C ASP A 175 16.55 7.07 36.33
N PHE A 176 16.69 6.48 35.14
CA PHE A 176 15.63 5.66 34.54
C PHE A 176 15.25 4.46 35.41
N LYS A 177 16.23 3.69 35.91
CA LYS A 177 15.98 2.57 36.83
C LYS A 177 15.22 3.02 38.07
N ASN A 178 15.58 4.19 38.63
CA ASN A 178 14.87 4.80 39.76
C ASN A 178 13.43 5.20 39.41
N GLN A 179 13.21 5.82 38.23
CA GLN A 179 11.86 6.15 37.77
C GLN A 179 10.98 4.91 37.64
N VAL A 180 11.49 3.84 37.03
CA VAL A 180 10.76 2.57 36.89
C VAL A 180 10.41 2.01 38.27
N ALA A 181 11.38 1.93 39.19
CA ALA A 181 11.17 1.40 40.53
C ALA A 181 10.09 2.16 41.32
N GLN A 182 10.09 3.50 41.25
CA GLN A 182 9.18 4.38 41.98
C GLN A 182 7.79 4.53 41.34
N SER A 183 7.67 4.23 40.04
CA SER A 183 6.42 4.44 39.31
C SER A 183 5.34 3.41 39.62
N THR A 184 4.09 3.88 39.70
CA THR A 184 2.89 3.04 39.75
C THR A 184 2.32 2.73 38.37
N ILE A 185 2.84 3.40 37.33
CA ILE A 185 2.42 3.22 35.94
C ILE A 185 2.97 1.88 35.43
N GLN A 186 2.11 1.10 34.79
CA GLN A 186 2.49 -0.20 34.23
C GLN A 186 3.27 -0.08 32.94
N ASP A 187 3.02 0.95 32.14
CA ASP A 187 3.70 1.13 30.86
C ASP A 187 5.06 1.81 31.07
N VAL A 188 6.06 1.32 30.33
CA VAL A 188 7.41 1.88 30.28
C VAL A 188 7.77 2.05 28.81
N MET A 189 8.33 3.20 28.45
CA MET A 189 8.66 3.56 27.08
C MET A 189 10.16 3.71 26.87
N PHE A 190 10.63 3.20 25.74
CA PHE A 190 11.98 3.39 25.25
C PHE A 190 11.92 4.04 23.87
N LYS A 191 12.87 4.92 23.58
CA LYS A 191 12.96 5.63 22.31
C LYS A 191 14.40 5.72 21.82
N SER A 192 14.58 5.49 20.52
CA SER A 192 15.81 5.80 19.79
C SER A 192 15.53 6.82 18.68
N LYS A 193 16.41 6.92 17.69
CA LYS A 193 16.23 7.73 16.50
C LYS A 193 14.92 7.42 15.76
N ASP A 194 14.63 6.14 15.48
CA ASP A 194 13.52 5.75 14.59
C ASP A 194 12.50 4.78 15.23
N ILE A 195 12.75 4.33 16.46
CA ILE A 195 11.88 3.39 17.17
C ILE A 195 11.32 3.95 18.48
N ILE A 196 10.11 3.51 18.82
CA ILE A 196 9.48 3.61 20.15
C ILE A 196 9.06 2.20 20.56
N VAL A 197 9.45 1.77 21.76
CA VAL A 197 9.04 0.49 22.35
C VAL A 197 8.26 0.76 23.63
N VAL A 198 7.05 0.22 23.74
CA VAL A 198 6.20 0.34 24.95
C VAL A 198 5.88 -1.05 25.48
N VAL A 199 6.38 -1.36 26.68
CA VAL A 199 6.24 -2.66 27.35
C VAL A 199 5.87 -2.48 28.81
N ASN A 200 5.34 -3.52 29.44
CA ASN A 200 4.95 -3.44 30.83
C ASN A 200 6.16 -3.48 31.76
N LYS A 201 6.04 -2.80 32.91
CA LYS A 201 7.04 -2.69 33.97
C LYS A 201 7.54 -4.05 34.45
N ASP A 202 6.67 -5.05 34.60
CA ASP A 202 7.07 -6.41 34.99
C ASP A 202 8.05 -7.06 33.99
N LYS A 203 7.87 -6.80 32.69
CA LYS A 203 8.79 -7.27 31.65
C LYS A 203 10.09 -6.49 31.67
N VAL A 204 10.01 -5.17 31.83
CA VAL A 204 11.23 -4.35 31.96
C VAL A 204 12.08 -4.82 33.13
N GLU A 205 11.48 -5.02 34.31
CA GLU A 205 12.15 -5.52 35.51
C GLU A 205 12.77 -6.91 35.32
N LYS A 206 12.09 -7.79 34.58
CA LYS A 206 12.60 -9.15 34.29
C LYS A 206 13.75 -9.14 33.27
N TYR A 207 13.63 -8.38 32.18
CA TYR A 207 14.47 -8.52 30.99
C TYR A 207 15.56 -7.45 30.87
N LEU A 208 15.28 -6.21 31.28
CA LEU A 208 16.10 -5.04 30.95
C LEU A 208 16.77 -4.38 32.17
N MET A 209 16.39 -4.79 33.39
CA MET A 209 16.94 -4.26 34.64
C MET A 209 18.12 -5.05 35.24
N PRO A 210 18.17 -6.39 35.17
CA PRO A 210 19.30 -7.18 35.68
C PRO A 210 20.59 -6.89 34.89
N ASP A 211 21.74 -7.24 35.45
CA ASP A 211 23.02 -7.15 34.72
C ASP A 211 23.13 -8.23 33.62
N ALA A 212 22.46 -9.37 33.84
CA ALA A 212 22.38 -10.45 32.87
C ALA A 212 21.02 -11.18 32.94
N TYR A 213 20.55 -11.67 31.80
CA TYR A 213 19.34 -12.48 31.68
C TYR A 213 19.60 -13.69 30.78
N LYS A 214 19.23 -14.89 31.24
CA LYS A 214 19.49 -16.18 30.54
C LYS A 214 20.97 -16.36 30.11
N GLY A 215 21.91 -15.84 30.91
CA GLY A 215 23.35 -15.94 30.66
C GLY A 215 23.91 -14.89 29.69
N TYR A 216 23.10 -13.96 29.19
CA TYR A 216 23.52 -12.87 28.31
C TYR A 216 23.56 -11.54 29.07
N PRO A 217 24.56 -10.68 28.82
CA PRO A 217 24.60 -9.33 29.41
C PRO A 217 23.41 -8.51 28.90
N VAL A 218 22.89 -7.63 29.76
CA VAL A 218 21.76 -6.75 29.44
C VAL A 218 22.27 -5.31 29.34
N SER A 219 22.02 -4.68 28.19
CA SER A 219 22.33 -3.27 27.95
C SER A 219 21.19 -2.62 27.17
N ILE A 220 20.44 -1.73 27.82
CA ILE A 220 19.37 -0.97 27.15
C ILE A 220 19.91 -0.15 25.95
N PRO A 221 21.08 0.53 26.05
CA PRO A 221 21.66 1.21 24.89
C PRO A 221 21.95 0.29 23.70
N ASN A 222 22.57 -0.88 23.95
CA ASN A 222 22.91 -1.81 22.88
C ASN A 222 21.66 -2.46 22.28
N TRP A 223 20.67 -2.79 23.12
CA TRP A 223 19.38 -3.30 22.69
C TRP A 223 18.64 -2.32 21.77
N LEU A 224 18.60 -1.02 22.09
CA LEU A 224 18.03 0.00 21.20
C LEU A 224 18.87 0.19 19.93
N THR A 225 20.20 0.14 20.04
CA THR A 225 21.09 0.21 18.87
C THR A 225 20.89 -0.99 17.92
N ALA A 226 20.58 -2.18 18.45
CA ALA A 226 20.25 -3.34 17.63
C ALA A 226 18.94 -3.14 16.85
N PHE A 227 17.93 -2.47 17.42
CA PHE A 227 16.75 -2.08 16.63
C PHE A 227 17.10 -1.06 15.53
N ASP A 228 17.93 -0.07 15.84
CA ASP A 228 18.37 0.91 14.84
C ASP A 228 19.08 0.21 13.67
N GLY A 229 19.90 -0.81 13.93
CA GLY A 229 20.52 -1.65 12.89
C GLY A 229 19.54 -2.44 12.02
N ILE A 230 18.46 -2.98 12.62
CA ILE A 230 17.35 -3.60 11.87
C ILE A 230 16.70 -2.56 10.95
N LEU A 231 16.31 -1.41 11.51
CA LEU A 231 15.62 -0.37 10.75
C LEU A 231 16.48 0.21 9.62
N ASP A 232 17.77 0.45 9.88
CA ASP A 232 18.70 0.92 8.86
C ASP A 232 18.82 -0.06 7.69
N ALA A 233 18.85 -1.37 7.96
CA ALA A 233 18.85 -2.39 6.91
C ALA A 233 17.55 -2.38 6.08
N GLU A 234 16.39 -2.23 6.73
CA GLU A 234 15.10 -2.15 6.04
C GLU A 234 14.95 -0.86 5.21
N ILE A 235 15.45 0.27 5.71
CA ILE A 235 15.51 1.55 5.00
C ILE A 235 16.41 1.41 3.77
N GLN A 236 17.58 0.77 3.90
CA GLN A 236 18.52 0.57 2.80
C GLN A 236 17.96 -0.34 1.70
N ILE A 237 17.35 -1.49 2.03
CA ILE A 237 16.77 -2.39 1.02
C ILE A 237 15.52 -1.79 0.36
N SER A 238 14.83 -0.86 1.04
CA SER A 238 13.75 -0.04 0.47
C SER A 238 14.23 1.00 -0.56
N GLY A 239 15.55 1.09 -0.78
CA GLY A 239 16.17 2.06 -1.68
C GLY A 239 15.99 3.50 -1.22
N LEU A 240 16.02 3.73 0.10
CA LEU A 240 15.88 5.05 0.72
C LEU A 240 17.23 5.59 1.18
N SER A 241 17.45 6.89 1.02
CA SER A 241 18.64 7.60 1.49
C SER A 241 18.29 9.03 1.88
N ALA A 242 18.81 9.50 3.01
CA ALA A 242 18.58 10.87 3.50
C ALA A 242 19.09 11.94 2.51
N ASN A 243 20.08 11.60 1.69
CA ASN A 243 20.69 12.49 0.71
C ASN A 243 20.18 12.26 -0.71
N ASP A 244 19.12 11.46 -0.90
CA ASP A 244 18.56 11.25 -2.24
C ASP A 244 17.98 12.57 -2.79
N PRO A 245 18.33 12.97 -4.02
CA PRO A 245 17.83 14.21 -4.62
C PRO A 245 16.32 14.16 -4.92
N ASN A 246 15.74 12.96 -5.08
CA ASN A 246 14.30 12.79 -5.24
C ASN A 246 13.67 12.58 -3.85
N PRO A 247 12.80 13.50 -3.38
CA PRO A 247 12.13 13.37 -2.08
C PRO A 247 11.30 12.09 -1.95
N LEU A 248 10.90 11.44 -3.04
CA LEU A 248 10.22 10.14 -3.00
C LEU A 248 11.10 9.01 -2.44
N HIS A 249 12.42 9.16 -2.44
CA HIS A 249 13.35 8.14 -1.97
C HIS A 249 14.11 8.55 -0.71
N GLN A 250 13.63 9.55 0.00
CA GLN A 250 14.10 9.86 1.35
C GLN A 250 13.34 9.03 2.40
N PRO A 251 13.97 8.70 3.55
CA PRO A 251 13.29 8.10 4.70
C PRO A 251 12.06 8.90 5.14
N MET A 252 11.26 8.33 6.04
CA MET A 252 10.14 9.05 6.65
C MET A 252 10.66 10.29 7.39
N SER A 253 9.81 11.32 7.52
CA SER A 253 10.16 12.48 8.35
C SER A 253 10.53 12.06 9.78
N ASN A 254 11.45 12.80 10.41
CA ASN A 254 11.96 12.48 11.76
C ASN A 254 10.87 12.44 12.85
N GLY A 255 9.67 12.97 12.60
CA GLY A 255 8.54 12.89 13.52
C GLY A 255 7.73 11.59 13.44
N VAL A 256 7.99 10.75 12.43
CA VAL A 256 7.36 9.44 12.24
C VAL A 256 8.32 8.34 12.68
N LYS A 257 7.79 7.34 13.40
CA LYS A 257 8.53 6.27 14.07
C LYS A 257 7.87 4.92 13.89
N TYR A 258 8.67 3.86 14.06
CA TYR A 258 8.16 2.52 14.26
C TYR A 258 7.77 2.35 15.73
N LEU A 259 6.53 1.96 15.99
CA LEU A 259 6.06 1.67 17.34
C LEU A 259 5.99 0.16 17.54
N MET A 260 6.62 -0.33 18.60
CA MET A 260 6.52 -1.71 19.06
C MET A 260 5.83 -1.74 20.42
N THR A 261 4.84 -2.62 20.57
CA THR A 261 4.05 -2.69 21.81
C THR A 261 3.93 -4.09 22.36
N GLN A 262 3.96 -4.21 23.68
CA GLN A 262 3.45 -5.41 24.35
C GLN A 262 1.92 -5.44 24.29
N VAL A 263 1.36 -6.57 23.88
CA VAL A 263 -0.08 -6.82 23.75
C VAL A 263 -0.49 -8.14 24.42
N GLY A 264 -1.78 -8.36 24.64
CA GLY A 264 -2.29 -9.54 25.35
C GLY A 264 -2.67 -10.74 24.46
N THR A 265 -2.79 -10.55 23.15
CA THR A 265 -3.30 -11.55 22.19
C THR A 265 -2.54 -11.50 20.87
N GLY A 266 -2.63 -12.57 20.06
CA GLY A 266 -1.76 -12.77 18.89
C GLY A 266 -0.38 -13.27 19.34
N TYR A 267 0.48 -13.73 18.42
CA TYR A 267 1.86 -14.09 18.78
C TYR A 267 2.79 -12.88 18.56
N MET A 268 2.92 -12.49 17.30
CA MET A 268 3.51 -11.25 16.81
C MET A 268 2.66 -10.80 15.63
N TYR A 269 2.48 -9.50 15.44
CA TYR A 269 1.76 -8.97 14.28
C TYR A 269 2.12 -7.52 13.98
N ALA A 270 1.88 -7.11 12.74
CA ALA A 270 1.94 -5.73 12.29
C ALA A 270 0.56 -5.21 11.88
N THR A 271 0.28 -3.95 12.21
CA THR A 271 -0.96 -3.27 11.84
C THR A 271 -0.69 -1.79 11.58
N ASP A 272 -1.73 -1.03 11.25
CA ASP A 272 -1.63 0.41 11.25
C ASP A 272 -1.15 0.91 12.62
N TRP A 273 -0.25 1.89 12.59
CA TRP A 273 0.40 2.55 13.73
C TRP A 273 1.59 1.81 14.35
N GLY A 274 1.75 0.50 14.17
CA GLY A 274 2.86 -0.23 14.80
C GLY A 274 2.73 -1.75 14.80
N THR A 275 3.54 -2.40 15.64
CA THR A 275 3.60 -3.84 15.81
C THR A 275 3.25 -4.25 17.25
N GLY A 276 2.68 -5.44 17.41
CA GLY A 276 2.25 -6.02 18.67
C GLY A 276 2.94 -7.34 18.97
N PHE A 277 3.44 -7.50 20.20
CA PHE A 277 4.15 -8.68 20.68
C PHE A 277 3.52 -9.22 21.97
N ASN A 278 3.24 -10.52 22.03
CA ASN A 278 2.47 -11.09 23.13
C ASN A 278 3.24 -11.11 24.46
N GLY A 279 2.81 -10.28 25.41
CA GLY A 279 3.41 -10.21 26.75
C GLY A 279 3.19 -11.45 27.62
N ASN A 280 2.22 -12.30 27.27
CA ASN A 280 1.95 -13.56 27.95
C ASN A 280 2.76 -14.73 27.38
N ASP A 281 3.48 -14.52 26.26
CA ASP A 281 4.32 -15.52 25.61
C ASP A 281 5.80 -15.20 25.89
N GLU A 282 6.48 -16.11 26.58
CA GLU A 282 7.89 -15.92 26.93
C GLU A 282 8.81 -15.92 25.70
N ALA A 283 8.52 -16.70 24.66
CA ALA A 283 9.32 -16.71 23.44
C ALA A 283 9.16 -15.41 22.65
N ALA A 284 7.96 -14.81 22.66
CA ALA A 284 7.74 -13.50 22.05
C ALA A 284 8.49 -12.39 22.79
N MET A 285 8.46 -12.40 24.12
CA MET A 285 9.18 -11.42 24.95
C MET A 285 10.70 -11.61 24.90
N ASP A 286 11.19 -12.86 24.89
CA ASP A 286 12.61 -13.15 24.68
C ASP A 286 13.10 -12.57 23.36
N ARG A 287 12.31 -12.63 22.29
CA ARG A 287 12.68 -12.05 20.99
C ARG A 287 12.67 -10.53 20.98
N LEU A 288 11.70 -9.90 21.65
CA LEU A 288 11.57 -8.44 21.68
C LEU A 288 12.61 -7.78 22.60
N LEU A 289 12.88 -8.38 23.77
CA LEU A 289 13.57 -7.71 24.88
C LEU A 289 15.00 -8.19 25.12
N MET A 290 15.51 -9.15 24.34
CA MET A 290 16.91 -9.58 24.43
C MET A 290 17.70 -9.14 23.20
N GLU A 291 18.73 -8.32 23.40
CA GLU A 291 19.69 -7.90 22.36
C GLU A 291 20.25 -9.12 21.59
N ASN A 292 20.67 -10.17 22.31
CA ASN A 292 21.18 -11.39 21.68
C ASN A 292 20.18 -12.01 20.70
N ASN A 293 18.88 -11.97 20.99
CA ASN A 293 17.87 -12.52 20.10
C ASN A 293 17.57 -11.59 18.94
N LEU A 294 17.66 -10.27 19.08
CA LEU A 294 17.58 -9.34 17.94
C LEU A 294 18.69 -9.63 16.92
N ILE A 295 19.91 -9.89 17.40
CA ILE A 295 21.10 -10.12 16.57
C ILE A 295 21.11 -11.54 15.95
N ASN A 296 20.82 -12.56 16.75
CA ASN A 296 21.01 -13.97 16.37
C ASN A 296 19.72 -14.72 16.02
N ASN A 297 18.56 -14.15 16.35
CA ASN A 297 17.24 -14.74 16.11
C ASN A 297 16.18 -13.68 15.73
N GLY A 298 16.61 -12.63 15.03
CA GLY A 298 15.82 -11.42 14.78
C GLY A 298 14.72 -11.56 13.73
N TRP A 299 14.49 -12.76 13.18
CA TRP A 299 13.55 -12.99 12.07
C TRP A 299 12.16 -12.48 12.40
N GLY A 300 11.59 -12.86 13.56
CA GLY A 300 10.23 -12.46 13.92
C GLY A 300 10.07 -10.94 14.05
N ILE A 301 11.03 -10.28 14.69
CA ILE A 301 11.01 -8.81 14.86
C ILE A 301 11.12 -8.10 13.52
N SER A 302 12.09 -8.49 12.69
CA SER A 302 12.30 -7.88 11.37
C SER A 302 11.12 -8.17 10.42
N HIS A 303 10.48 -9.34 10.56
CA HIS A 303 9.30 -9.71 9.78
C HIS A 303 8.11 -8.77 10.07
N GLU A 304 7.83 -8.48 11.35
CA GLU A 304 6.72 -7.57 11.67
C GLU A 304 6.99 -6.12 11.22
N ILE A 305 8.22 -5.63 11.34
CA ILE A 305 8.58 -4.30 10.81
C ILE A 305 8.45 -4.30 9.28
N GLY A 306 8.95 -5.36 8.63
CA GLY A 306 8.88 -5.53 7.19
C GLY A 306 7.46 -5.48 6.65
N HIS A 307 6.45 -5.98 7.37
CA HIS A 307 5.05 -5.85 6.98
C HIS A 307 4.62 -4.38 6.86
N GLN A 308 5.10 -3.51 7.75
CA GLN A 308 4.83 -2.08 7.65
C GLN A 308 5.49 -1.47 6.41
N ASN A 309 6.60 -2.06 5.93
CA ASN A 309 7.37 -1.57 4.80
C ASN A 309 6.94 -2.09 3.43
N GLN A 310 6.15 -3.16 3.38
CA GLN A 310 5.67 -3.74 2.12
C GLN A 310 4.96 -2.71 1.24
N GLN A 311 5.31 -2.68 -0.05
CA GLN A 311 4.58 -1.89 -1.05
C GLN A 311 3.47 -2.70 -1.71
N GLY A 312 2.32 -2.06 -1.92
CA GLY A 312 1.14 -2.73 -2.45
C GLY A 312 1.33 -3.28 -3.87
N ALA A 313 2.02 -2.53 -4.74
CA ALA A 313 2.06 -2.77 -6.18
C ALA A 313 2.46 -4.21 -6.59
N TYR A 314 3.43 -4.80 -5.90
CA TYR A 314 3.94 -6.15 -6.15
C TYR A 314 3.65 -7.12 -5.00
N LYS A 315 2.63 -6.85 -4.19
CA LYS A 315 2.17 -7.72 -3.09
C LYS A 315 0.82 -8.35 -3.44
N PRO A 316 0.77 -9.36 -4.33
CA PRO A 316 -0.41 -10.21 -4.43
C PRO A 316 -0.70 -10.88 -3.08
N THR A 317 -1.91 -11.38 -2.89
CA THR A 317 -2.39 -12.08 -1.69
C THR A 317 -1.41 -13.16 -1.25
N GLU A 318 -0.92 -13.95 -2.23
CA GLU A 318 0.06 -15.03 -2.07
C GLU A 318 1.38 -14.56 -1.45
N TYR A 319 1.70 -13.27 -1.57
CA TYR A 319 2.96 -12.66 -1.16
C TYR A 319 2.88 -11.84 0.11
N THR A 320 1.73 -11.86 0.81
CA THR A 320 1.60 -11.16 2.09
C THR A 320 2.69 -11.59 3.08
N GLU A 321 2.93 -12.89 3.22
CA GLU A 321 3.99 -13.46 4.07
C GLU A 321 5.30 -13.76 3.30
N THR A 322 5.42 -13.28 2.06
CA THR A 322 6.58 -13.55 1.20
C THR A 322 7.41 -12.30 0.97
N THR A 323 6.83 -11.20 0.46
CA THR A 323 7.60 -9.98 0.12
C THR A 323 8.09 -9.23 1.34
N VAL A 324 7.45 -9.43 2.50
CA VAL A 324 7.96 -8.98 3.81
C VAL A 324 9.40 -9.44 4.06
N ASN A 325 9.76 -10.60 3.52
CA ASN A 325 11.09 -11.16 3.75
C ASN A 325 12.19 -10.50 2.92
N PHE A 326 11.89 -9.59 1.99
CA PHE A 326 12.93 -8.70 1.45
C PHE A 326 13.60 -7.90 2.58
N TYR A 327 12.80 -7.42 3.52
CA TYR A 327 13.25 -6.67 4.69
C TYR A 327 13.90 -7.61 5.71
N THR A 328 13.24 -8.71 6.06
CA THR A 328 13.77 -9.70 7.01
C THR A 328 15.15 -10.24 6.61
N PHE A 329 15.35 -10.57 5.33
CA PHE A 329 16.65 -11.02 4.83
C PHE A 329 17.73 -9.94 4.94
N ALA A 330 17.40 -8.68 4.65
CA ALA A 330 18.33 -7.55 4.77
C ALA A 330 18.75 -7.35 6.24
N SER A 331 17.77 -7.35 7.15
CA SER A 331 18.00 -7.19 8.59
C SER A 331 18.83 -8.31 9.19
N VAL A 332 18.58 -9.58 8.83
CA VAL A 332 19.40 -10.70 9.30
C VAL A 332 20.84 -10.61 8.75
N ARG A 333 21.00 -10.25 7.48
CA ARG A 333 22.34 -10.10 6.87
C ARG A 333 23.13 -8.91 7.41
N HIS A 334 22.46 -7.89 7.92
CA HIS A 334 23.12 -6.79 8.62
C HIS A 334 23.95 -7.31 9.81
N PHE A 335 23.39 -8.23 10.60
CA PHE A 335 24.08 -8.81 11.77
C PHE A 335 24.95 -10.02 11.43
N GLN A 336 24.47 -10.89 10.54
CA GLN A 336 25.12 -12.18 10.26
C GLN A 336 26.12 -12.11 9.10
N GLY A 337 26.20 -10.96 8.41
CA GLY A 337 27.05 -10.73 7.25
C GLY A 337 26.34 -10.95 5.91
N SER A 338 26.82 -10.26 4.87
CA SER A 338 26.20 -10.23 3.53
C SER A 338 26.09 -11.60 2.83
N ASN A 339 26.93 -12.56 3.22
CA ASN A 339 26.94 -13.91 2.68
C ASN A 339 26.03 -14.89 3.43
N TRP A 340 25.34 -14.46 4.51
CA TRP A 340 24.48 -15.33 5.30
C TRP A 340 23.40 -16.01 4.43
N GLN A 341 23.20 -17.30 4.69
CA GLN A 341 22.23 -18.16 4.01
C GLN A 341 21.30 -18.80 5.02
N LYS A 342 19.98 -18.70 4.77
CA LYS A 342 18.95 -19.35 5.59
C LYS A 342 18.96 -20.87 5.47
N TRP A 343 19.25 -21.37 4.27
CA TRP A 343 19.20 -22.79 3.95
C TRP A 343 20.57 -23.30 3.52
N THR A 344 20.81 -24.59 3.75
CA THR A 344 21.99 -25.30 3.27
C THR A 344 21.84 -25.68 1.80
N GLU A 345 22.95 -26.00 1.15
CA GLU A 345 22.97 -26.45 -0.26
C GLU A 345 22.06 -27.64 -0.52
N ASN A 346 22.06 -28.65 0.36
CA ASN A 346 21.23 -29.85 0.19
C ASN A 346 19.74 -29.52 0.10
N ILE A 347 19.25 -28.51 0.82
CA ILE A 347 17.83 -28.12 0.75
C ILE A 347 17.50 -27.58 -0.65
N TRP A 348 18.37 -26.74 -1.22
CA TRP A 348 18.19 -26.25 -2.60
C TRP A 348 18.17 -27.37 -3.62
N VAL A 349 19.15 -28.27 -3.53
CA VAL A 349 19.31 -29.38 -4.48
C VAL A 349 18.15 -30.37 -4.35
N ASP A 350 17.87 -30.87 -3.15
CA ASP A 350 16.87 -31.92 -2.95
C ASP A 350 15.45 -31.43 -3.21
N LYS A 351 15.11 -30.21 -2.74
CA LYS A 351 13.73 -29.70 -2.81
C LYS A 351 13.42 -29.01 -4.12
N PHE A 352 14.36 -28.26 -4.68
CA PHE A 352 14.09 -27.49 -5.89
C PHE A 352 14.64 -28.16 -7.14
N HIS A 353 15.93 -28.56 -7.16
CA HIS A 353 16.52 -29.17 -8.36
C HIS A 353 15.97 -30.57 -8.65
N ASN A 354 15.79 -31.38 -7.60
CA ASN A 354 15.42 -32.78 -7.73
C ASN A 354 13.92 -33.05 -7.55
N ASP A 355 13.14 -32.11 -6.98
CA ASP A 355 11.68 -32.20 -6.89
C ASP A 355 11.00 -31.12 -7.73
N TRP A 356 10.89 -29.87 -7.24
CA TRP A 356 10.06 -28.85 -7.89
C TRP A 356 10.29 -28.72 -9.40
N PHE A 357 11.55 -28.55 -9.82
CA PHE A 357 11.89 -28.35 -11.23
C PHE A 357 11.78 -29.61 -12.10
N LYS A 358 11.57 -30.80 -11.52
CA LYS A 358 11.31 -32.05 -12.23
C LYS A 358 9.83 -32.32 -12.47
N ARG A 359 8.93 -31.61 -11.78
CA ARG A 359 7.48 -31.75 -11.96
C ARG A 359 7.06 -31.32 -13.36
N SER A 360 6.12 -32.04 -13.99
CA SER A 360 5.61 -31.70 -15.33
C SER A 360 4.69 -30.47 -15.32
N ASN A 361 3.88 -30.32 -14.27
CA ASN A 361 3.03 -29.16 -14.03
C ASN A 361 3.49 -28.48 -12.74
N ARG A 362 3.64 -27.15 -12.77
CA ARG A 362 4.06 -26.33 -11.63
C ARG A 362 3.17 -25.09 -11.58
N ASP A 363 2.61 -24.83 -10.42
CA ASP A 363 1.88 -23.58 -10.15
C ASP A 363 2.40 -22.98 -8.85
N TYR A 364 3.32 -22.02 -9.00
CA TYR A 364 3.96 -21.32 -7.88
C TYR A 364 2.98 -20.48 -7.06
N TRP A 365 1.93 -19.97 -7.70
CA TRP A 365 0.93 -19.13 -7.03
C TRP A 365 -0.05 -19.97 -6.21
N SER A 366 -0.22 -21.24 -6.54
CA SER A 366 -1.05 -22.15 -5.75
C SER A 366 -0.39 -22.62 -4.45
N ALA A 367 -1.10 -23.45 -3.69
CA ALA A 367 -0.57 -24.16 -2.52
C ALA A 367 0.43 -25.27 -2.88
N ASP A 368 0.54 -25.67 -4.15
CA ASP A 368 1.41 -26.76 -4.61
C ASP A 368 2.88 -26.52 -4.25
N ILE A 369 3.36 -25.28 -4.39
CA ILE A 369 4.73 -24.90 -3.99
C ILE A 369 5.01 -25.24 -2.52
N GLY A 370 4.00 -25.19 -1.65
CA GLY A 370 4.15 -25.51 -0.22
C GLY A 370 4.44 -26.97 0.09
N THR A 371 4.24 -27.88 -0.87
CA THR A 371 4.60 -29.30 -0.73
C THR A 371 6.12 -29.54 -0.83
N VAL A 372 6.87 -28.55 -1.30
CA VAL A 372 8.31 -28.65 -1.56
C VAL A 372 9.11 -28.51 -0.27
N TYR A 373 8.82 -27.48 0.54
CA TYR A 373 9.56 -27.21 1.77
C TYR A 373 8.71 -26.54 2.87
N GLN A 374 8.53 -27.24 3.99
CA GLN A 374 7.81 -26.83 5.21
C GLN A 374 6.36 -26.36 5.02
N ASN A 375 6.15 -25.26 4.30
CA ASN A 375 4.85 -24.68 3.98
C ASN A 375 4.98 -23.75 2.75
N VAL A 376 3.83 -23.21 2.32
CA VAL A 376 3.73 -22.35 1.14
C VAL A 376 4.58 -21.08 1.22
N ASN A 377 4.65 -20.44 2.40
CA ASN A 377 5.36 -19.18 2.56
C ASN A 377 6.88 -19.42 2.50
N GLU A 378 7.38 -20.42 3.24
CA GLU A 378 8.79 -20.79 3.26
C GLU A 378 9.30 -21.24 1.89
N SER A 379 8.51 -22.03 1.15
CA SER A 379 8.90 -22.49 -0.19
C SER A 379 9.00 -21.33 -1.20
N ARG A 380 8.15 -20.31 -1.08
CA ARG A 380 8.18 -19.13 -1.97
C ARG A 380 9.43 -18.27 -1.80
N LEU A 381 10.03 -18.26 -0.60
CA LEU A 381 11.22 -17.45 -0.31
C LEU A 381 12.44 -17.85 -1.15
N PHE A 382 12.51 -19.09 -1.63
CA PHE A 382 13.59 -19.55 -2.50
C PHE A 382 13.62 -18.78 -3.82
N PHE A 383 12.47 -18.44 -4.39
CA PHE A 383 12.47 -17.61 -5.60
C PHE A 383 13.00 -16.19 -5.32
N LEU A 384 12.63 -15.59 -4.17
CA LEU A 384 13.15 -14.27 -3.78
C LEU A 384 14.66 -14.29 -3.55
N GLU A 385 15.17 -15.33 -2.88
CA GLU A 385 16.61 -15.49 -2.67
C GLU A 385 17.34 -15.74 -3.99
N GLN A 386 16.75 -16.49 -4.94
CA GLN A 386 17.35 -16.66 -6.26
C GLN A 386 17.42 -15.33 -7.02
N LEU A 387 16.42 -14.45 -6.93
CA LEU A 387 16.49 -13.12 -7.52
C LEU A 387 17.65 -12.30 -6.93
N ARG A 388 17.87 -12.36 -5.61
CA ARG A 388 19.02 -11.70 -4.98
C ARG A 388 20.35 -12.28 -5.46
N VAL A 389 20.47 -13.60 -5.53
CA VAL A 389 21.70 -14.24 -6.04
C VAL A 389 21.97 -13.84 -7.49
N LEU A 390 20.92 -13.79 -8.31
CA LEU A 390 21.01 -13.43 -9.71
C LEU A 390 21.33 -11.96 -9.94
N PHE A 391 20.76 -11.03 -9.18
CA PHE A 391 20.79 -9.60 -9.52
C PHE A 391 21.25 -8.66 -8.40
N GLY A 392 21.50 -9.20 -7.21
CA GLY A 392 21.85 -8.43 -6.02
C GLY A 392 20.67 -7.67 -5.41
N ASP A 393 20.93 -6.99 -4.30
CA ASP A 393 19.92 -6.18 -3.60
C ASP A 393 19.44 -4.99 -4.43
N ASP A 394 20.24 -4.54 -5.40
CA ASP A 394 19.93 -3.38 -6.24
C ASP A 394 18.69 -3.61 -7.11
N LEU A 395 18.37 -4.86 -7.46
CA LEU A 395 17.11 -5.20 -8.14
C LEU A 395 15.91 -4.78 -7.29
N ILE A 396 15.92 -5.14 -6.01
CA ILE A 396 14.82 -4.88 -5.08
C ILE A 396 14.80 -3.40 -4.68
N LYS A 397 15.95 -2.78 -4.44
CA LYS A 397 16.02 -1.32 -4.21
C LYS A 397 15.41 -0.55 -5.39
N THR A 398 15.74 -0.95 -6.61
CA THR A 398 15.21 -0.32 -7.83
C THR A 398 13.71 -0.56 -7.99
N LEU A 399 13.22 -1.77 -7.70
CA LEU A 399 11.78 -2.07 -7.69
C LEU A 399 11.00 -1.15 -6.73
N HIS A 400 11.54 -0.94 -5.53
CA HIS A 400 10.93 -0.04 -4.56
C HIS A 400 10.88 1.41 -5.06
N ARG A 401 11.97 1.89 -5.68
CA ARG A 401 12.07 3.26 -6.23
C ARG A 401 11.07 3.48 -7.36
N ILE A 402 11.09 2.61 -8.37
CA ILE A 402 10.20 2.71 -9.53
C ILE A 402 8.73 2.69 -9.10
N THR A 403 8.38 1.84 -8.13
CA THR A 403 7.01 1.80 -7.59
C THR A 403 6.58 3.13 -6.97
N ARG A 404 7.49 3.85 -6.28
CA ARG A 404 7.22 5.20 -5.75
C ARG A 404 7.07 6.23 -6.85
N GLU A 405 7.94 6.19 -7.86
CA GLU A 405 7.92 7.11 -8.99
C GLU A 405 6.66 6.95 -9.84
N GLU A 406 6.23 5.72 -10.11
CA GLU A 406 5.00 5.40 -10.86
C GLU A 406 3.73 5.70 -10.08
N LYS A 407 3.84 5.89 -8.75
CA LYS A 407 2.73 6.05 -7.81
C LYS A 407 1.78 4.85 -7.79
N GLU A 408 2.26 3.67 -8.18
CA GLU A 408 1.46 2.45 -8.27
C GLU A 408 1.10 1.91 -6.87
N SER A 409 -0.18 1.62 -6.64
CA SER A 409 -0.69 1.01 -5.41
C SER A 409 -1.07 -0.47 -5.57
N GLY A 410 -0.97 -0.97 -6.80
CA GLY A 410 -1.41 -2.29 -7.24
C GLY A 410 -2.88 -2.28 -7.64
N GLY A 411 -3.25 -3.21 -8.51
CA GLY A 411 -4.64 -3.48 -8.89
C GLY A 411 -5.23 -4.67 -8.11
N ASP A 412 -6.04 -5.46 -8.81
CA ASP A 412 -6.44 -6.78 -8.33
C ASP A 412 -5.24 -7.72 -8.14
N ASN A 413 -5.51 -8.89 -7.55
CA ASN A 413 -4.45 -9.83 -7.15
C ASN A 413 -3.50 -10.17 -8.30
N GLU A 414 -4.04 -10.33 -9.48
CA GLU A 414 -3.32 -10.86 -10.63
C GLU A 414 -2.65 -9.72 -11.43
N ALA A 415 -3.19 -8.50 -11.36
CA ALA A 415 -2.45 -7.28 -11.71
C ALA A 415 -1.17 -7.10 -10.86
N ARG A 416 -1.20 -7.47 -9.57
CA ARG A 416 -0.02 -7.38 -8.68
C ARG A 416 1.03 -8.44 -9.03
N LYS A 417 0.62 -9.66 -9.39
CA LYS A 417 1.53 -10.70 -9.92
C LYS A 417 2.19 -10.23 -11.20
N PHE A 418 1.41 -9.69 -12.13
CA PHE A 418 1.92 -9.11 -13.36
C PHE A 418 2.92 -7.99 -13.09
N TYR A 419 2.56 -7.00 -12.27
CA TYR A 419 3.43 -5.88 -11.95
C TYR A 419 4.78 -6.36 -11.38
N PHE A 420 4.76 -7.33 -10.46
CA PHE A 420 5.99 -7.93 -9.94
C PHE A 420 6.85 -8.54 -11.06
N LEU A 421 6.32 -9.48 -11.84
CA LEU A 421 7.08 -10.16 -12.90
C LEU A 421 7.54 -9.18 -13.99
N GLN A 422 6.68 -8.25 -14.39
CA GLN A 422 6.99 -7.22 -15.37
C GLN A 422 8.14 -6.33 -14.92
N LYS A 423 8.12 -5.86 -13.67
CA LYS A 423 9.18 -4.96 -13.17
C LYS A 423 10.52 -5.65 -13.02
N ILE A 424 10.54 -6.93 -12.63
CA ILE A 424 11.79 -7.69 -12.57
C ILE A 424 12.41 -7.82 -13.98
N VAL A 425 11.62 -8.08 -15.03
CA VAL A 425 12.10 -8.03 -16.43
C VAL A 425 12.58 -6.64 -16.82
N GLN A 426 11.76 -5.61 -16.56
CA GLN A 426 12.08 -4.22 -16.92
C GLN A 426 13.35 -3.68 -16.26
N ILE A 427 13.60 -4.02 -14.99
CA ILE A 427 14.76 -3.56 -14.23
C ILE A 427 16.00 -4.38 -14.59
N SER A 428 15.87 -5.70 -14.64
CA SER A 428 16.99 -6.57 -14.97
C SER A 428 17.47 -6.35 -16.42
N GLY A 429 16.54 -6.02 -17.34
CA GLY A 429 16.82 -5.88 -18.76
C GLY A 429 16.94 -7.22 -19.50
N TYR A 430 16.52 -8.32 -18.87
CA TYR A 430 16.60 -9.67 -19.44
C TYR A 430 15.22 -10.27 -19.70
N ASP A 431 15.10 -11.09 -20.74
CA ASP A 431 13.93 -11.94 -20.96
C ASP A 431 13.96 -13.11 -19.96
N LEU A 432 13.11 -13.03 -18.94
CA LEU A 432 13.04 -14.01 -17.85
C LEU A 432 11.91 -15.02 -18.03
N ARG A 433 11.27 -15.11 -19.20
CA ARG A 433 10.16 -16.05 -19.42
C ARG A 433 10.55 -17.51 -19.19
N ASN A 434 11.79 -17.90 -19.54
CA ASN A 434 12.28 -19.24 -19.25
C ASN A 434 12.36 -19.49 -17.74
N LEU A 435 12.98 -18.56 -16.99
CA LEU A 435 13.03 -18.63 -15.53
C LEU A 435 11.62 -18.73 -14.91
N TYR A 436 10.68 -17.89 -15.36
CA TYR A 436 9.30 -17.89 -14.86
C TYR A 436 8.58 -19.21 -15.17
N SER A 437 8.74 -19.74 -16.38
CA SER A 437 8.19 -21.06 -16.77
C SER A 437 8.77 -22.20 -15.92
N LYS A 438 10.07 -22.16 -15.62
CA LYS A 438 10.73 -23.16 -14.75
C LYS A 438 10.23 -23.08 -13.32
N TRP A 439 9.91 -21.90 -12.81
CA TRP A 439 9.29 -21.76 -11.50
C TRP A 439 7.79 -22.04 -11.48
N GLY A 440 7.08 -22.01 -12.61
CA GLY A 440 5.62 -22.09 -12.65
C GLY A 440 4.93 -20.78 -12.26
N LEU A 441 5.58 -19.64 -12.56
CA LEU A 441 5.06 -18.29 -12.35
C LEU A 441 4.13 -17.90 -13.51
N VAL A 442 2.97 -18.54 -13.57
CA VAL A 442 2.00 -18.37 -14.66
C VAL A 442 1.05 -17.23 -14.34
N LEU A 443 0.78 -16.38 -15.33
CA LEU A 443 -0.25 -15.33 -15.25
C LEU A 443 -1.53 -15.78 -15.96
N ASP A 444 -2.65 -15.10 -15.68
CA ASP A 444 -3.83 -15.23 -16.52
C ASP A 444 -3.55 -14.82 -17.97
N SER A 445 -4.42 -15.24 -18.89
CA SER A 445 -4.20 -15.02 -20.32
C SER A 445 -4.03 -13.55 -20.72
N TYR A 446 -4.68 -12.61 -20.03
CA TYR A 446 -4.61 -11.19 -20.37
C TYR A 446 -3.27 -10.60 -19.94
N TYR A 447 -2.85 -10.86 -18.70
CA TYR A 447 -1.56 -10.36 -18.20
C TYR A 447 -0.37 -11.10 -18.79
N GLN A 448 -0.52 -12.39 -19.12
CA GLN A 448 0.48 -13.15 -19.86
C GLN A 448 0.72 -12.54 -21.24
N GLN A 449 -0.35 -12.22 -21.99
CA GLN A 449 -0.24 -11.54 -23.29
C GLN A 449 0.42 -10.17 -23.18
N LYS A 450 0.13 -9.40 -22.12
CA LYS A 450 0.80 -8.11 -21.88
C LYS A 450 2.30 -8.28 -21.61
N LEU A 451 2.67 -9.27 -20.78
CA LEU A 451 4.08 -9.56 -20.49
C LEU A 451 4.81 -9.98 -21.77
N ASP A 452 4.22 -10.89 -22.54
CA ASP A 452 4.80 -11.38 -23.80
C ASP A 452 4.92 -10.27 -24.85
N SER A 453 3.88 -9.45 -25.02
CA SER A 453 3.90 -8.30 -25.93
C SER A 453 4.98 -7.30 -25.54
N MET A 454 5.08 -6.96 -24.25
CA MET A 454 6.14 -6.08 -23.75
C MET A 454 7.53 -6.64 -24.07
N ILE A 455 7.76 -7.93 -23.82
CA ILE A 455 9.06 -8.57 -24.05
C ILE A 455 9.38 -8.65 -25.54
N ASN A 456 8.43 -9.09 -26.37
CA ASN A 456 8.64 -9.24 -27.81
C ASN A 456 8.87 -7.91 -28.53
N ASN A 457 8.24 -6.83 -28.05
CA ASN A 457 8.38 -5.48 -28.62
C ASN A 457 9.52 -4.67 -27.95
N GLY A 458 10.13 -5.19 -26.89
CA GLY A 458 11.20 -4.53 -26.14
C GLY A 458 12.59 -5.08 -26.48
N ASN A 459 13.62 -4.32 -26.12
CA ASN A 459 15.02 -4.71 -26.32
C ASN A 459 15.56 -5.47 -25.10
N TYR A 460 14.96 -6.60 -24.74
CA TYR A 460 15.41 -7.43 -23.61
C TYR A 460 16.45 -8.46 -24.04
N LEU A 461 17.49 -8.62 -23.24
CA LEU A 461 18.58 -9.56 -23.54
C LEU A 461 18.20 -10.98 -23.10
N THR A 462 18.61 -11.98 -23.86
CA THR A 462 18.63 -13.36 -23.34
C THR A 462 19.65 -13.43 -22.21
N PRO A 463 19.28 -13.88 -20.99
CA PRO A 463 20.23 -13.97 -19.89
C PRO A 463 21.31 -15.03 -20.20
N PRO A 464 22.56 -14.83 -19.74
CA PRO A 464 23.56 -15.89 -19.82
C PRO A 464 23.03 -17.16 -19.15
N CYS A 465 23.34 -18.33 -19.70
CA CYS A 465 22.89 -19.59 -19.12
C CYS A 465 21.36 -19.75 -19.09
N ASN A 466 20.59 -19.07 -19.97
CA ASN A 466 19.12 -19.01 -19.91
C ASN A 466 18.43 -20.35 -19.57
N ASP A 467 18.84 -21.43 -20.24
CA ASP A 467 18.23 -22.75 -20.06
C ASP A 467 18.51 -23.40 -18.70
N ASN A 468 19.54 -22.96 -17.98
CA ASN A 468 19.93 -23.45 -16.65
C ASN A 468 19.90 -22.35 -15.58
N LEU A 469 19.43 -21.14 -15.90
CA LEU A 469 19.43 -20.00 -14.98
C LEU A 469 18.65 -20.31 -13.70
N TYR A 470 17.57 -21.08 -13.83
CA TYR A 470 16.72 -21.52 -12.73
C TYR A 470 17.42 -22.47 -11.73
N LEU A 471 18.58 -23.03 -12.08
CA LEU A 471 19.41 -23.88 -11.21
C LEU A 471 20.50 -23.09 -10.45
N VAL A 472 20.57 -21.77 -10.65
CA VAL A 472 21.50 -20.92 -9.90
C VAL A 472 21.04 -20.82 -8.45
N THR A 473 21.94 -21.05 -7.51
CA THR A 473 21.70 -20.94 -6.06
C THR A 473 22.85 -20.18 -5.40
N PRO A 474 22.76 -19.83 -4.11
CA PRO A 474 23.91 -19.27 -3.39
C PRO A 474 25.16 -20.16 -3.38
N PHE A 475 25.01 -21.46 -3.66
CA PHE A 475 26.06 -22.47 -3.58
C PHE A 475 26.50 -22.99 -4.95
N SER A 476 25.62 -22.93 -5.95
CA SER A 476 25.82 -23.56 -7.25
C SER A 476 25.66 -22.58 -8.40
N LYS A 477 26.62 -22.62 -9.32
CA LYS A 477 26.58 -21.94 -10.61
C LYS A 477 26.65 -23.00 -11.72
N PRO A 478 25.52 -23.37 -12.35
CA PRO A 478 25.49 -24.42 -13.38
C PRO A 478 26.26 -24.03 -14.64
N CYS A 479 26.60 -22.75 -14.80
CA CYS A 479 27.43 -22.24 -15.88
C CYS A 479 28.76 -21.69 -15.29
N PRO A 480 29.92 -22.29 -15.62
CA PRO A 480 31.22 -21.90 -15.05
C PRO A 480 31.58 -20.42 -15.25
N ASP A 481 31.20 -19.83 -16.39
CA ASP A 481 31.54 -18.45 -16.75
C ASP A 481 30.52 -17.41 -16.25
N LEU A 482 29.52 -17.83 -15.46
CA LEU A 482 28.48 -16.93 -14.94
C LEU A 482 29.03 -16.03 -13.81
N THR A 483 29.20 -14.74 -14.11
CA THR A 483 29.50 -13.72 -13.11
C THR A 483 28.22 -13.26 -12.44
N LEU A 484 28.20 -13.29 -11.10
CA LEU A 484 27.05 -12.88 -10.28
C LEU A 484 27.47 -11.77 -9.31
N PRO A 485 26.59 -10.80 -9.01
CA PRO A 485 25.27 -10.62 -9.61
C PRO A 485 25.35 -10.23 -11.10
N LEU A 486 24.36 -10.62 -11.90
CA LEU A 486 24.15 -10.14 -13.25
C LEU A 486 23.90 -8.62 -13.21
N PRO A 487 24.51 -7.85 -14.14
CA PRO A 487 24.31 -6.42 -14.19
C PRO A 487 22.86 -6.09 -14.55
N LEU A 488 22.25 -5.14 -13.86
CA LEU A 488 20.95 -4.58 -14.25
C LEU A 488 21.15 -3.76 -15.54
N LYS A 489 20.49 -4.18 -16.64
CA LYS A 489 20.56 -3.53 -17.96
C LYS A 489 19.31 -2.75 -18.33
N GLY A 490 18.30 -2.80 -17.47
CA GLY A 490 17.00 -2.22 -17.70
C GLY A 490 16.84 -0.81 -17.14
N ILE A 491 15.60 -0.47 -16.81
CA ILE A 491 15.24 0.82 -16.22
C ILE A 491 15.69 0.92 -14.76
N ASN A 492 16.09 2.11 -14.34
CA ASN A 492 16.45 2.44 -12.95
C ASN A 492 15.61 3.58 -12.35
N THR A 493 14.79 4.22 -13.19
CA THR A 493 13.82 5.26 -12.85
C THR A 493 12.59 5.07 -13.75
N SER A 494 11.46 5.62 -13.33
CA SER A 494 10.22 5.60 -14.09
C SER A 494 9.38 6.86 -13.80
N SER A 495 8.21 6.93 -14.42
CA SER A 495 7.23 7.98 -14.20
C SER A 495 5.82 7.41 -14.34
N PRO A 496 4.81 8.01 -13.69
CA PRO A 496 3.45 7.54 -13.83
C PRO A 496 3.06 7.51 -15.32
N GLN A 497 2.50 6.38 -15.77
CA GLN A 497 1.95 6.23 -17.12
C GLN A 497 0.43 6.28 -17.00
N PRO A 498 -0.19 7.47 -17.03
CA PRO A 498 -1.61 7.60 -16.79
C PRO A 498 -2.40 7.04 -17.98
N ASP A 499 -3.42 6.24 -17.67
CA ASP A 499 -4.40 5.75 -18.65
C ASP A 499 -5.43 6.85 -18.97
N LEU A 500 -5.00 7.85 -19.73
CA LEU A 500 -5.81 9.03 -20.02
C LEU A 500 -6.81 8.76 -21.15
N MET A 501 -7.98 9.39 -21.00
CA MET A 501 -8.97 9.46 -22.08
C MET A 501 -8.40 10.18 -23.31
N PRO A 502 -8.86 9.81 -24.53
CA PRO A 502 -8.52 10.56 -25.73
C PRO A 502 -8.99 12.01 -25.66
N ALA A 503 -8.24 12.91 -26.30
CA ALA A 503 -8.61 14.33 -26.35
C ALA A 503 -9.93 14.56 -27.11
N ASN A 504 -10.16 13.87 -28.23
CA ASN A 504 -11.39 13.97 -29.02
C ASN A 504 -12.29 12.74 -28.82
N GLN A 505 -12.95 12.70 -27.67
CA GLN A 505 -13.82 11.59 -27.27
C GLN A 505 -15.05 11.45 -28.19
N LEU A 506 -15.54 12.55 -28.77
CA LEU A 506 -16.66 12.51 -29.72
C LEU A 506 -16.28 11.84 -31.05
N ALA A 507 -15.08 12.14 -31.58
CA ALA A 507 -14.58 11.46 -32.77
C ALA A 507 -14.42 9.95 -32.51
N SER A 508 -13.83 9.59 -31.37
CA SER A 508 -13.68 8.20 -30.95
C SER A 508 -15.04 7.48 -30.84
N LYS A 509 -16.04 8.08 -30.16
CA LYS A 509 -17.41 7.54 -30.12
C LYS A 509 -17.98 7.31 -31.52
N ASN A 510 -17.86 8.29 -32.42
CA ASN A 510 -18.41 8.21 -33.77
C ASN A 510 -17.70 7.17 -34.64
N GLN A 511 -16.43 6.90 -34.35
CA GLN A 511 -15.62 5.89 -35.03
C GLN A 511 -15.95 4.48 -34.54
N TYR A 512 -16.19 4.30 -33.24
CA TYR A 512 -16.23 2.98 -32.60
C TYR A 512 -17.60 2.52 -32.10
N CYS A 513 -18.65 3.35 -32.20
CA CYS A 513 -20.02 2.92 -31.88
C CYS A 513 -20.87 2.82 -33.15
N ASP A 514 -21.36 1.62 -33.44
CA ASP A 514 -22.15 1.33 -34.64
C ASP A 514 -23.66 1.38 -34.37
N TYR A 515 -24.39 2.15 -35.18
CA TYR A 515 -25.84 2.29 -35.15
C TYR A 515 -26.51 1.79 -36.45
N SER A 516 -25.78 1.02 -37.26
CA SER A 516 -26.26 0.47 -38.53
C SER A 516 -27.40 -0.53 -38.32
N THR A 517 -27.35 -1.31 -37.23
CA THR A 517 -28.32 -2.37 -36.88
C THR A 517 -29.60 -1.88 -36.20
N LYS A 518 -29.80 -0.56 -36.11
CA LYS A 518 -31.01 0.03 -35.51
C LYS A 518 -32.28 -0.44 -36.23
N THR A 519 -33.34 -0.66 -35.45
CA THR A 519 -34.70 -0.87 -35.95
C THR A 519 -35.32 0.44 -36.41
N GLY A 520 -35.02 1.54 -35.72
CA GLY A 520 -35.53 2.87 -36.06
C GLY A 520 -34.85 4.00 -35.31
N ILE A 521 -35.39 5.21 -35.47
CA ILE A 521 -34.96 6.42 -34.77
C ILE A 521 -36.18 7.00 -34.06
N PHE A 522 -36.01 7.36 -32.80
CA PHE A 522 -36.99 8.08 -31.99
C PHE A 522 -36.48 9.49 -31.70
N THR A 523 -37.25 10.51 -32.05
CA THR A 523 -36.96 11.90 -31.68
C THR A 523 -37.73 12.26 -30.42
N ASP A 524 -37.03 12.61 -29.35
CA ASP A 524 -37.62 13.01 -28.09
C ASP A 524 -38.33 14.36 -28.25
N PRO A 525 -39.66 14.42 -28.11
CA PRO A 525 -40.42 15.64 -28.34
C PRO A 525 -40.12 16.74 -27.29
N ARG A 526 -39.47 16.39 -26.17
CA ARG A 526 -39.16 17.32 -25.09
C ARG A 526 -37.97 18.22 -25.42
N ASP A 527 -37.01 17.74 -26.19
CA ASP A 527 -35.75 18.46 -26.48
C ASP A 527 -35.23 18.31 -27.92
N GLY A 528 -35.95 17.58 -28.79
CA GLY A 528 -35.60 17.36 -30.19
C GLY A 528 -34.43 16.39 -30.41
N LYS A 529 -33.86 15.79 -29.36
CA LYS A 529 -32.74 14.84 -29.52
C LYS A 529 -33.22 13.53 -30.09
N SER A 530 -32.45 12.96 -31.02
CA SER A 530 -32.79 11.71 -31.69
C SER A 530 -31.95 10.55 -31.15
N TYR A 531 -32.62 9.44 -30.85
CA TYR A 531 -32.05 8.22 -30.30
C TYR A 531 -32.34 7.06 -31.26
N ALA A 532 -31.30 6.33 -31.66
CA ALA A 532 -31.48 5.08 -32.38
C ALA A 532 -31.99 4.02 -31.40
N TYR A 533 -32.90 3.16 -31.84
CA TYR A 533 -33.37 2.04 -31.04
C TYR A 533 -33.30 0.74 -31.81
N LYS A 534 -33.14 -0.37 -31.09
CA LYS A 534 -33.10 -1.71 -31.65
C LYS A 534 -34.00 -2.65 -30.84
N LYS A 535 -34.63 -3.59 -31.55
CA LYS A 535 -35.40 -4.68 -30.95
C LYS A 535 -34.48 -5.78 -30.43
N TYR A 536 -34.70 -6.19 -29.18
CA TYR A 536 -34.09 -7.34 -28.53
C TYR A 536 -35.21 -8.20 -27.94
N GLY A 537 -35.46 -9.38 -28.53
CA GLY A 537 -36.62 -10.20 -28.18
C GLY A 537 -37.94 -9.42 -28.31
N ASN A 538 -38.65 -9.27 -27.19
CA ASN A 538 -39.97 -8.60 -27.14
C ASN A 538 -39.91 -7.12 -26.71
N SER A 539 -38.72 -6.51 -26.67
CA SER A 539 -38.56 -5.12 -26.25
C SER A 539 -37.67 -4.33 -27.20
N GLU A 540 -37.93 -3.04 -27.32
CA GLU A 540 -37.08 -2.10 -28.02
C GLU A 540 -36.30 -1.27 -27.02
N TRP A 541 -35.00 -1.10 -27.27
CA TRP A 541 -34.08 -0.39 -26.40
C TRP A 541 -33.38 0.72 -27.15
N PHE A 542 -33.15 1.86 -26.49
CA PHE A 542 -32.23 2.85 -27.00
C PHE A 542 -30.83 2.26 -27.15
N MET A 543 -30.13 2.68 -28.20
CA MET A 543 -28.72 2.37 -28.44
C MET A 543 -27.80 3.48 -27.90
N GLN A 544 -28.36 4.57 -27.36
CA GLN A 544 -27.64 5.64 -26.68
C GLN A 544 -28.16 5.86 -25.26
N ASN A 545 -27.31 6.39 -24.39
CA ASN A 545 -27.73 6.91 -23.08
C ASN A 545 -28.65 8.13 -23.26
N LEU A 546 -29.66 8.26 -22.40
CA LEU A 546 -30.56 9.40 -22.40
C LEU A 546 -29.79 10.70 -22.09
N ASN A 547 -30.06 11.76 -22.86
CA ASN A 547 -29.44 13.08 -22.71
C ASN A 547 -30.49 14.21 -22.54
N TRP A 548 -31.62 13.92 -21.90
CA TRP A 548 -32.60 14.93 -21.54
C TRP A 548 -32.18 15.63 -20.24
N ASP A 549 -32.34 16.94 -20.16
CA ASP A 549 -31.83 17.76 -19.05
C ASP A 549 -32.84 18.01 -17.92
N GLY A 550 -34.07 17.51 -18.07
CA GLY A 550 -35.18 17.71 -17.13
C GLY A 550 -36.11 18.86 -17.51
N TYR A 551 -35.81 19.63 -18.57
CA TYR A 551 -36.66 20.74 -18.98
C TYR A 551 -38.00 20.25 -19.56
N ASP A 552 -39.10 20.70 -18.97
CA ASP A 552 -40.47 20.33 -19.38
C ASP A 552 -41.02 21.15 -20.55
N GLY A 553 -40.22 22.08 -21.08
CA GLY A 553 -40.61 22.99 -22.15
C GLY A 553 -41.19 24.33 -21.67
N VAL A 554 -41.44 24.48 -20.37
CA VAL A 554 -42.15 25.64 -19.79
C VAL A 554 -41.41 26.28 -18.61
N ASN A 555 -40.85 25.49 -17.71
CA ASN A 555 -40.28 25.96 -16.45
C ASN A 555 -38.82 25.52 -16.30
N GLU A 556 -37.90 26.49 -16.36
CA GLU A 556 -36.45 26.24 -16.25
C GLU A 556 -36.07 25.55 -14.93
N ASN A 557 -36.88 25.68 -13.87
CA ASN A 557 -36.65 25.04 -12.59
C ASN A 557 -36.90 23.52 -12.60
N THR A 558 -37.45 22.95 -13.68
CA THR A 558 -37.61 21.48 -13.78
C THR A 558 -36.32 20.76 -14.15
N ARG A 559 -35.25 21.48 -14.51
CA ARG A 559 -33.92 20.92 -14.74
C ARG A 559 -33.36 20.32 -13.45
N ASN A 560 -33.69 19.05 -13.23
CA ASN A 560 -33.43 18.31 -12.00
C ASN A 560 -32.49 17.12 -12.22
N THR A 561 -31.82 17.06 -13.38
CA THR A 561 -30.71 16.13 -13.60
C THR A 561 -29.48 16.61 -12.82
N ILE A 562 -28.61 15.69 -12.39
CA ILE A 562 -27.33 16.07 -11.76
C ILE A 562 -26.43 16.78 -12.78
N GLY A 563 -26.72 16.60 -14.08
CA GLY A 563 -26.04 17.25 -15.18
C GLY A 563 -24.97 16.36 -15.80
N ILE A 564 -23.87 17.00 -16.20
CA ILE A 564 -22.74 16.39 -16.88
C ILE A 564 -21.54 16.52 -15.94
N ALA A 565 -20.89 15.39 -15.65
CA ALA A 565 -19.72 15.35 -14.80
C ALA A 565 -18.39 15.25 -15.56
N ASN A 566 -18.44 15.15 -16.90
CA ASN A 566 -17.24 15.15 -17.74
C ASN A 566 -17.09 16.53 -18.40
N PRO A 567 -16.07 17.33 -18.05
CA PRO A 567 -15.81 18.62 -18.68
C PRO A 567 -15.62 18.54 -20.20
N ASN A 568 -15.21 17.37 -20.71
CA ASN A 568 -15.02 17.12 -22.14
C ASN A 568 -16.33 16.71 -22.85
N ASP A 569 -17.45 16.59 -22.13
CA ASP A 569 -18.76 16.30 -22.69
C ASP A 569 -19.85 17.28 -22.21
N PRO A 570 -19.65 18.61 -22.30
CA PRO A 570 -20.50 19.64 -21.66
C PRO A 570 -21.95 19.69 -22.19
N THR A 571 -22.28 18.89 -23.21
CA THR A 571 -23.63 18.75 -23.76
C THR A 571 -24.21 17.34 -23.62
N GLY A 572 -23.46 16.36 -23.07
CA GLY A 572 -23.87 14.97 -22.94
C GLY A 572 -23.92 14.21 -24.28
N VAL A 573 -23.27 14.74 -25.32
CA VAL A 573 -23.25 14.16 -26.67
C VAL A 573 -22.39 12.91 -26.76
N ILE A 574 -21.43 12.73 -25.86
CA ILE A 574 -20.60 11.51 -25.81
C ILE A 574 -21.32 10.46 -24.96
N TYR A 575 -21.52 10.72 -23.68
CA TYR A 575 -21.94 9.72 -22.69
C TYR A 575 -23.40 9.85 -22.23
N GLY A 576 -24.12 10.90 -22.61
CA GLY A 576 -25.41 11.24 -22.03
C GLY A 576 -25.28 11.93 -20.67
N ARG A 577 -26.37 11.99 -19.91
CA ARG A 577 -26.42 12.66 -18.59
C ARG A 577 -26.47 11.67 -17.43
N TYR A 578 -26.14 12.17 -16.24
CA TYR A 578 -26.37 11.46 -14.97
C TYR A 578 -27.71 11.86 -14.37
N TYR A 579 -28.49 10.85 -13.99
CA TYR A 579 -29.81 11.02 -13.41
C TYR A 579 -29.81 10.65 -11.92
N PRO A 580 -30.49 11.45 -11.07
CA PRO A 580 -30.68 11.13 -9.67
C PRO A 580 -31.30 9.74 -9.43
N THR A 581 -30.69 8.96 -8.55
CA THR A 581 -31.13 7.59 -8.22
C THR A 581 -31.77 7.45 -6.83
N ASN A 582 -31.96 8.58 -6.14
CA ASN A 582 -32.44 8.59 -4.76
C ASN A 582 -33.96 8.33 -4.67
N LYS A 583 -34.43 8.07 -3.43
CA LYS A 583 -35.84 7.77 -3.17
C LYS A 583 -36.80 8.89 -3.58
N ALA A 584 -36.36 10.15 -3.54
CA ALA A 584 -37.19 11.29 -3.92
C ALA A 584 -37.45 11.36 -5.44
N THR A 585 -36.54 10.80 -6.25
CA THR A 585 -36.65 10.77 -7.71
C THR A 585 -37.14 9.44 -8.27
N GLN A 586 -37.43 8.45 -7.41
CA GLN A 586 -37.91 7.12 -7.81
C GLN A 586 -39.24 7.16 -8.60
N ALA A 587 -40.11 8.14 -8.29
CA ALA A 587 -41.39 8.31 -8.98
C ALA A 587 -41.27 9.13 -10.29
N GLN A 588 -40.09 9.67 -10.62
CA GLN A 588 -39.90 10.48 -11.82
C GLN A 588 -39.62 9.60 -13.03
N THR A 589 -40.40 9.79 -14.10
CA THR A 589 -40.16 9.14 -15.39
C THR A 589 -39.17 9.96 -16.21
N TRP A 590 -37.91 9.53 -16.24
CA TRP A 590 -36.86 10.21 -17.02
C TRP A 590 -37.00 10.01 -18.53
N CYS A 591 -37.42 8.82 -18.95
CA CYS A 591 -37.61 8.47 -20.36
C CYS A 591 -38.84 9.18 -20.98
N PRO A 592 -38.82 9.43 -22.30
CA PRO A 592 -39.92 10.10 -22.98
C PRO A 592 -41.19 9.26 -22.98
N ALA A 593 -42.34 9.88 -23.27
CA ALA A 593 -43.63 9.20 -23.29
C ALA A 593 -43.59 7.92 -24.16
N GLY A 594 -44.11 6.82 -23.63
CA GLY A 594 -44.05 5.49 -24.26
C GLY A 594 -42.74 4.72 -24.02
N TRP A 595 -41.76 5.31 -23.35
CA TRP A 595 -40.50 4.68 -22.94
C TRP A 595 -40.33 4.73 -21.43
N ASN A 596 -39.66 3.72 -20.87
CA ASN A 596 -39.40 3.63 -19.43
C ASN A 596 -37.90 3.42 -19.17
N ALA A 597 -37.43 3.84 -18.00
CA ALA A 597 -36.12 3.39 -17.53
C ALA A 597 -36.20 1.88 -17.23
N ALA A 598 -35.16 1.13 -17.62
CA ALA A 598 -35.19 -0.31 -17.57
C ALA A 598 -35.24 -0.88 -16.13
N SER A 599 -36.22 -1.75 -15.88
CA SER A 599 -36.30 -2.54 -14.65
C SER A 599 -35.36 -3.74 -14.69
N GLU A 600 -35.22 -4.43 -13.56
CA GLU A 600 -34.45 -5.67 -13.48
C GLU A 600 -34.97 -6.74 -14.45
N ALA A 601 -36.29 -6.90 -14.55
CA ALA A 601 -36.91 -7.83 -15.49
C ALA A 601 -36.62 -7.47 -16.95
N ASN A 602 -36.51 -6.17 -17.27
CA ASN A 602 -36.09 -5.74 -18.61
C ASN A 602 -34.65 -6.17 -18.89
N TRP A 603 -33.72 -5.90 -17.98
CA TRP A 603 -32.31 -6.29 -18.13
C TRP A 603 -32.13 -7.80 -18.27
N THR A 604 -32.79 -8.60 -17.42
CA THR A 604 -32.77 -10.07 -17.55
C THR A 604 -33.28 -10.52 -18.92
N SER A 605 -34.37 -9.92 -19.40
CA SER A 605 -34.94 -10.26 -20.70
C SER A 605 -34.02 -9.87 -21.87
N LEU A 606 -33.36 -8.71 -21.77
CA LEU A 606 -32.36 -8.24 -22.73
C LEU A 606 -31.17 -9.20 -22.80
N PHE A 607 -30.62 -9.58 -21.64
CA PHE A 607 -29.50 -10.50 -21.56
C PHE A 607 -29.84 -11.85 -22.16
N ASN A 608 -31.02 -12.40 -21.85
CA ASN A 608 -31.50 -13.66 -22.43
C ASN A 608 -31.71 -13.57 -23.96
N ALA A 609 -32.23 -12.44 -24.45
CA ALA A 609 -32.40 -12.23 -25.89
C ALA A 609 -31.04 -12.23 -26.60
N ILE A 610 -30.06 -11.49 -26.08
CA ILE A 610 -28.72 -11.39 -26.70
C ILE A 610 -27.98 -12.73 -26.63
N THR A 611 -28.00 -13.41 -25.48
CA THR A 611 -27.31 -14.72 -25.34
C THR A 611 -27.90 -15.75 -26.29
N SER A 612 -29.23 -15.79 -26.43
CA SER A 612 -29.92 -16.72 -27.33
C SER A 612 -29.73 -16.37 -28.81
N GLU A 613 -29.80 -15.10 -29.20
CA GLU A 613 -29.73 -14.68 -30.61
C GLU A 613 -28.31 -14.76 -31.15
N TYR A 614 -27.31 -14.31 -30.38
CA TYR A 614 -25.92 -14.21 -30.82
C TYR A 614 -25.05 -15.38 -30.35
N GLN A 615 -25.65 -16.37 -29.67
CA GLN A 615 -24.99 -17.59 -29.18
C GLN A 615 -23.75 -17.26 -28.35
N VAL A 616 -23.92 -16.37 -27.37
CA VAL A 616 -22.87 -15.93 -26.44
C VAL A 616 -23.19 -16.36 -25.02
N SER A 617 -22.17 -16.75 -24.25
CA SER A 617 -22.36 -17.05 -22.83
C SER A 617 -22.53 -15.76 -22.02
N SER A 618 -23.17 -15.86 -20.86
CA SER A 618 -23.32 -14.72 -19.93
C SER A 618 -21.98 -14.15 -19.47
N ALA A 619 -20.92 -14.96 -19.44
CA ALA A 619 -19.56 -14.55 -19.09
C ALA A 619 -18.90 -13.63 -20.14
N LEU A 620 -19.39 -13.62 -21.38
CA LEU A 620 -18.89 -12.80 -22.48
C LEU A 620 -19.89 -11.71 -22.90
N LEU A 621 -21.00 -11.57 -22.18
CA LEU A 621 -22.08 -10.67 -22.59
C LEU A 621 -21.65 -9.19 -22.60
N GLY A 622 -20.74 -8.81 -21.71
CA GLY A 622 -20.13 -7.50 -21.69
C GLY A 622 -19.30 -7.22 -22.94
N SER A 623 -18.50 -8.19 -23.42
CA SER A 623 -17.61 -7.96 -24.57
C SER A 623 -18.35 -7.71 -25.88
N VAL A 624 -19.62 -8.15 -25.97
CA VAL A 624 -20.49 -7.93 -27.14
C VAL A 624 -21.52 -6.81 -26.95
N MET A 625 -21.50 -6.09 -25.82
CA MET A 625 -22.42 -4.98 -25.57
C MET A 625 -21.71 -3.63 -25.40
N LYS A 626 -20.38 -3.61 -25.27
CA LYS A 626 -19.56 -2.39 -25.24
C LYS A 626 -19.50 -1.70 -26.60
N CYS A 627 -19.32 -0.39 -26.59
CA CYS A 627 -18.76 0.34 -27.74
C CYS A 627 -17.73 1.38 -27.26
N GLY A 628 -17.02 1.99 -28.20
CA GLY A 628 -16.03 3.02 -27.90
C GLY A 628 -14.58 2.53 -27.87
N GLU A 629 -14.34 1.24 -28.11
CA GLU A 629 -13.02 0.57 -28.09
C GLU A 629 -12.28 0.67 -26.74
N ASP A 630 -11.35 -0.24 -26.48
CA ASP A 630 -10.49 -0.24 -25.30
C ASP A 630 -9.06 0.22 -25.59
N ARG A 631 -8.43 0.83 -24.58
CA ARG A 631 -7.08 1.38 -24.70
C ARG A 631 -5.96 0.34 -24.69
N ASP A 632 -6.27 -0.93 -24.46
CA ASP A 632 -5.30 -2.00 -24.71
C ASP A 632 -5.12 -2.26 -26.21
N ASN A 633 -6.17 -2.04 -27.00
CA ASN A 633 -6.16 -2.26 -28.44
C ASN A 633 -5.93 -0.98 -29.26
N LYS A 634 -6.59 0.13 -28.90
CA LYS A 634 -6.49 1.43 -29.61
C LYS A 634 -6.30 2.57 -28.62
N SER A 635 -5.24 3.37 -28.80
CA SER A 635 -4.90 4.47 -27.89
C SER A 635 -6.00 5.54 -27.78
N ASP A 636 -6.87 5.67 -28.77
CA ASP A 636 -8.03 6.56 -28.77
C ASP A 636 -9.34 5.89 -28.32
N GLY A 637 -9.26 4.71 -27.70
CA GLY A 637 -10.40 4.03 -27.09
C GLY A 637 -10.97 4.78 -25.87
N LEU A 638 -12.29 4.70 -25.69
CA LEU A 638 -13.01 5.31 -24.57
C LEU A 638 -12.93 4.45 -23.31
N TRP A 639 -12.85 3.11 -23.43
CA TRP A 639 -12.65 2.23 -22.28
C TRP A 639 -11.19 2.28 -21.82
N ALA A 640 -11.03 2.37 -20.50
CA ALA A 640 -9.76 2.22 -19.83
C ALA A 640 -9.13 0.85 -20.10
N MET A 641 -7.81 0.78 -20.02
CA MET A 641 -7.09 -0.50 -20.10
C MET A 641 -7.63 -1.46 -19.04
N GLY A 642 -7.83 -2.73 -19.38
CA GLY A 642 -8.41 -3.71 -18.48
C GLY A 642 -8.74 -5.05 -19.14
N ARG A 643 -8.96 -6.06 -18.30
CA ARG A 643 -9.24 -7.44 -18.76
C ARG A 643 -10.49 -7.57 -19.61
N GLY A 644 -11.44 -6.65 -19.48
CA GLY A 644 -12.72 -6.70 -20.16
C GLY A 644 -12.59 -6.27 -21.61
N LYS A 645 -12.60 -7.25 -22.51
CA LYS A 645 -12.39 -7.13 -23.95
C LYS A 645 -13.61 -6.56 -24.67
N ILE A 646 -13.40 -6.19 -25.92
CA ILE A 646 -14.46 -5.83 -26.87
C ILE A 646 -14.35 -6.72 -28.10
N ASP A 647 -15.35 -7.57 -28.33
CA ASP A 647 -15.50 -8.27 -29.61
C ASP A 647 -16.20 -7.33 -30.58
N ASN A 648 -15.43 -6.46 -31.26
CA ASN A 648 -15.97 -5.42 -32.13
C ASN A 648 -16.95 -5.95 -33.19
N LEU A 649 -16.71 -7.14 -33.73
CA LEU A 649 -17.58 -7.72 -34.76
C LEU A 649 -18.95 -8.06 -34.19
N LYS A 650 -18.99 -8.79 -33.07
CA LYS A 650 -20.25 -9.13 -32.41
C LYS A 650 -20.90 -7.92 -31.73
N ALA A 651 -20.11 -7.02 -31.16
CA ALA A 651 -20.60 -5.80 -30.52
C ALA A 651 -21.36 -4.91 -31.52
N ASN A 652 -20.84 -4.75 -32.74
CA ASN A 652 -21.52 -4.00 -33.80
C ASN A 652 -22.81 -4.70 -34.26
N GLN A 653 -22.81 -6.04 -34.32
CA GLN A 653 -24.02 -6.81 -34.62
C GLN A 653 -25.09 -6.65 -33.53
N VAL A 654 -24.71 -6.77 -32.26
CA VAL A 654 -25.62 -6.61 -31.10
C VAL A 654 -26.12 -5.16 -31.02
N GLY A 655 -25.26 -4.17 -31.17
CA GLY A 655 -25.62 -2.75 -31.26
C GLY A 655 -26.13 -2.11 -29.97
N PHE A 656 -25.87 -2.70 -28.79
CA PHE A 656 -26.35 -2.11 -27.52
C PHE A 656 -25.61 -0.82 -27.16
N ASN A 657 -24.32 -0.72 -27.54
CA ASN A 657 -23.49 0.47 -27.39
C ASN A 657 -23.44 1.01 -25.95
N ALA A 658 -22.98 0.17 -25.02
CA ALA A 658 -22.64 0.59 -23.67
C ALA A 658 -21.32 1.39 -23.70
N LEU A 659 -21.40 2.65 -23.28
CA LEU A 659 -20.25 3.56 -23.15
C LEU A 659 -19.85 3.72 -21.68
N PRO A 660 -18.54 3.90 -21.38
CA PRO A 660 -18.06 3.95 -20.02
C PRO A 660 -18.22 5.35 -19.41
N ALA A 661 -19.46 5.73 -19.13
CA ALA A 661 -19.78 7.04 -18.56
C ALA A 661 -19.30 7.22 -17.11
N GLY A 662 -19.04 6.15 -16.37
CA GLY A 662 -18.73 6.22 -14.94
C GLY A 662 -19.98 6.40 -14.06
N VAL A 663 -19.75 6.75 -12.80
CA VAL A 663 -20.79 7.00 -11.78
C VAL A 663 -20.36 8.17 -10.90
N ILE A 664 -21.22 9.17 -10.73
CA ILE A 664 -20.90 10.35 -9.91
C ILE A 664 -21.52 10.26 -8.52
N ASN A 665 -20.74 10.59 -7.50
CA ASN A 665 -21.21 10.76 -6.13
C ASN A 665 -21.86 12.14 -5.97
N SER A 666 -23.16 12.19 -5.66
CA SER A 666 -23.92 13.44 -5.46
C SER A 666 -23.50 14.23 -4.23
N GLY A 667 -22.87 13.61 -3.23
CA GLY A 667 -22.45 14.32 -2.02
C GLY A 667 -21.19 15.16 -2.27
N THR A 668 -20.24 14.62 -3.01
CA THR A 668 -18.95 15.27 -3.31
C THR A 668 -18.91 15.94 -4.68
N MET A 669 -19.83 15.57 -5.58
CA MET A 669 -19.78 15.92 -7.00
C MET A 669 -18.49 15.44 -7.69
N GLU A 670 -17.95 14.31 -7.22
CA GLU A 670 -16.73 13.67 -7.73
C GLU A 670 -16.98 12.20 -8.08
N TYR A 671 -16.00 11.59 -8.78
CA TYR A 671 -15.99 10.15 -9.02
C TYR A 671 -15.29 9.43 -7.88
N ASP A 672 -15.95 8.40 -7.35
CA ASP A 672 -15.30 7.46 -6.44
C ASP A 672 -14.23 6.65 -7.20
N ALA A 673 -13.33 5.99 -6.46
CA ALA A 673 -12.31 5.13 -7.06
C ALA A 673 -12.94 4.05 -7.95
N ASN A 674 -12.45 3.92 -9.18
CA ASN A 674 -12.97 3.02 -10.24
C ASN A 674 -14.34 3.38 -10.84
N ASP A 675 -14.85 4.58 -10.57
CA ASP A 675 -16.10 5.10 -11.15
C ASP A 675 -15.91 6.22 -12.17
N ASN A 676 -14.67 6.55 -12.51
CA ASN A 676 -14.37 7.54 -13.54
C ASN A 676 -14.94 7.12 -14.90
N PRO A 677 -15.20 8.10 -15.79
CA PRO A 677 -15.40 7.79 -17.19
C PRO A 677 -14.23 6.93 -17.69
N GLY A 678 -14.54 5.92 -18.50
CA GLY A 678 -13.58 4.95 -19.04
C GLY A 678 -13.52 3.64 -18.27
N THR A 679 -13.74 3.65 -16.96
CA THR A 679 -13.64 2.41 -16.16
C THR A 679 -14.96 1.66 -16.07
N LYS A 680 -16.11 2.34 -16.27
CA LYS A 680 -17.41 1.75 -15.97
C LYS A 680 -18.53 2.31 -16.85
N ALA A 681 -19.41 1.44 -17.35
CA ALA A 681 -20.74 1.79 -17.77
C ALA A 681 -21.72 1.41 -16.65
N SER A 682 -22.60 2.32 -16.26
CA SER A 682 -23.55 2.08 -15.17
C SER A 682 -24.92 2.62 -15.54
N PHE A 683 -25.95 1.82 -15.26
CA PHE A 683 -27.31 2.12 -15.61
C PHE A 683 -28.22 1.98 -14.40
N HIS A 684 -28.95 3.04 -14.09
CA HIS A 684 -29.90 3.07 -12.99
C HIS A 684 -31.12 2.16 -13.25
N MET A 685 -31.61 1.49 -12.21
CA MET A 685 -32.86 0.72 -12.22
C MET A 685 -33.89 1.34 -11.26
N PRO A 686 -35.09 1.75 -11.73
CA PRO A 686 -36.07 2.48 -10.91
C PRO A 686 -36.61 1.72 -9.68
N GLU A 687 -36.74 0.40 -9.79
CA GLU A 687 -37.37 -0.44 -8.76
C GLU A 687 -36.45 -0.68 -7.54
N GLY A 688 -35.16 -0.38 -7.67
CA GLY A 688 -34.20 -0.41 -6.58
C GLY A 688 -33.37 0.86 -6.56
N THR A 689 -33.71 1.81 -5.68
CA THR A 689 -32.99 3.07 -5.46
C THR A 689 -31.50 2.91 -5.16
N TRP A 690 -31.03 1.67 -5.01
CA TRP A 690 -29.69 1.31 -4.63
C TRP A 690 -28.99 0.43 -5.67
N TYR A 691 -29.62 -0.06 -6.73
CA TYR A 691 -28.99 -1.04 -7.62
C TYR A 691 -28.78 -0.51 -9.04
N HIS A 692 -27.58 -0.67 -9.55
CA HIS A 692 -27.24 -0.39 -10.94
C HIS A 692 -26.88 -1.68 -11.66
N GLN A 693 -27.19 -1.75 -12.95
CA GLN A 693 -26.51 -2.68 -13.85
C GLN A 693 -25.21 -2.05 -14.30
N VAL A 694 -24.11 -2.79 -14.15
CA VAL A 694 -22.78 -2.28 -14.41
C VAL A 694 -21.97 -3.21 -15.29
N LEU A 695 -21.12 -2.58 -16.10
CA LEU A 695 -20.06 -3.22 -16.86
C LEU A 695 -18.78 -2.43 -16.63
N THR A 696 -17.64 -3.11 -16.49
CA THR A 696 -16.36 -2.45 -16.19
C THR A 696 -15.33 -2.72 -17.27
N ASN A 697 -14.28 -1.91 -17.33
CA ASN A 697 -13.09 -2.20 -18.11
C ASN A 697 -12.38 -3.49 -17.67
N GLY A 698 -12.61 -3.96 -16.44
CA GLY A 698 -11.99 -5.17 -15.89
C GLY A 698 -12.77 -6.47 -16.10
N SER A 699 -13.95 -6.45 -16.73
CA SER A 699 -14.79 -7.64 -16.86
C SER A 699 -15.52 -7.73 -18.21
N ASP A 700 -15.72 -8.97 -18.67
CA ASP A 700 -16.58 -9.33 -19.80
C ASP A 700 -18.00 -9.72 -19.37
N SER A 701 -18.29 -9.69 -18.06
CA SER A 701 -19.61 -9.98 -17.52
C SER A 701 -20.28 -8.72 -16.97
N TRP A 702 -21.61 -8.70 -17.08
CA TRP A 702 -22.46 -7.71 -16.42
C TRP A 702 -22.65 -8.07 -14.95
N ALA A 703 -22.69 -7.06 -14.09
CA ALA A 703 -22.96 -7.21 -12.67
C ALA A 703 -24.08 -6.30 -12.21
N LYS A 704 -24.84 -6.77 -11.20
CA LYS A 704 -25.78 -5.95 -10.44
C LYS A 704 -25.09 -5.51 -9.15
N THR A 705 -24.90 -4.21 -8.97
CA THR A 705 -24.15 -3.67 -7.82
C THR A 705 -25.01 -2.75 -6.98
N ASN A 706 -24.95 -2.92 -5.66
CA ASN A 706 -25.51 -1.95 -4.73
C ASN A 706 -24.62 -0.70 -4.70
N ARG A 707 -25.16 0.42 -5.16
CA ARG A 707 -24.54 1.73 -5.25
C ARG A 707 -25.18 2.74 -4.30
N ASN A 708 -26.04 2.34 -3.37
CA ASN A 708 -26.75 3.25 -2.45
C ASN A 708 -27.46 4.44 -3.16
N SER A 709 -28.04 5.38 -2.41
CA SER A 709 -28.81 6.49 -2.99
C SER A 709 -27.99 7.74 -3.33
N VAL A 710 -26.67 7.74 -3.12
CA VAL A 710 -25.82 8.92 -3.41
C VAL A 710 -25.13 8.83 -4.77
N HIS A 711 -25.28 7.74 -5.51
CA HIS A 711 -24.58 7.50 -6.77
C HIS A 711 -25.49 7.62 -7.99
N ASN A 712 -25.11 8.49 -8.92
CA ASN A 712 -25.91 8.80 -10.11
C ASN A 712 -25.27 8.22 -11.36
N ALA A 713 -26.11 7.70 -12.25
CA ALA A 713 -25.69 6.93 -13.40
C ALA A 713 -26.52 7.30 -14.64
N SER A 714 -26.12 6.76 -15.79
CA SER A 714 -26.87 6.93 -17.03
C SER A 714 -28.19 6.16 -17.00
N ILE A 715 -29.12 6.54 -17.87
CA ILE A 715 -30.36 5.81 -18.11
C ILE A 715 -30.38 5.28 -19.54
N ARG A 716 -30.82 4.02 -19.68
CA ARG A 716 -31.13 3.40 -20.96
C ARG A 716 -32.64 3.13 -21.04
N CYS A 717 -33.30 3.74 -22.00
CA CYS A 717 -34.75 3.66 -22.14
C CYS A 717 -35.18 2.40 -22.91
N VAL A 718 -36.28 1.79 -22.47
CA VAL A 718 -36.87 0.57 -23.02
C VAL A 718 -38.38 0.69 -23.15
N ARG A 719 -38.96 -0.01 -24.13
CA ARG A 719 -40.41 -0.21 -24.27
C ARG A 719 -40.74 -1.60 -24.83
N PRO A 720 -41.99 -2.08 -24.70
CA PRO A 720 -42.44 -3.24 -25.46
C PRO A 720 -42.30 -3.01 -26.97
N ALA A 721 -41.87 -4.02 -27.72
CA ALA A 721 -41.78 -3.91 -29.17
C ALA A 721 -43.16 -3.67 -29.79
N GLN A 722 -43.22 -2.77 -30.78
CA GLN A 722 -44.45 -2.41 -31.49
C GLN A 722 -44.73 -3.32 -32.68
#